data_AF-A0A3B8Z1G2-F1
#
_entry.id   AF-A0A3B8Z1G2-F1
#
_cell.length_a   1.000
_cell.length_b   1.000
_cell.length_c   1.000
_cell.angle_alpha   90.00
_cell.angle_beta   90.00
_cell.angle_gamma   90.00
#
_symmetry.space_group_name_H-M   'P 1'
#
loop_
_entity.id
_entity.type
_entity.pdbx_description
1 polymer ?
#
loop_
_entity_poly.entity_id
_entity_poly.type
_entity_poly.pdbx_seq_one_letter_code
_entity_poly.pdbx_strand_id
1 'polypeptide(L)'
;MKEPTGGESMNIKRACSGLITLALVLLTGGPADANRPLAGRSLRVEPTEGGSRSLVVLKSAKTTALATTDPLPDPRIQETSILVRWSGGAPVHEGRTERILLDPTKWSALGQPAGSRGWRYHDPSAARGGIRSISLRQTARSGSLRWTARGPGWDWPMTGPLASMDLDLQIGDQRLCSSFEADTAETRINTTAGRLSARAMPGPAQCGSAVCGNGLVEGPESCDDGNLSETDLCSNDCAREQGPAPEDPAPGTTLLFENNRLHLVGPSTALQPGRLEIEPGTAGRFDRLPLGPTALVYEADMLTASHAPDLGPSSLWVYLDGSTTNGIYAQARILFDFEDDGIVDREELFTAAPAHANRGLDLYDSPRFPRLTAIGAYRDLENGRIRIEFRNPLMPPREGPEIRTGEPVSSHAASHIRVPFVFSEIERIVEDTPPLPALYPESILCPAEGDARCAAVRTGGILAPEARRLAREAGLDAFRFQGNHGSCAGCHVPDGFDLAIIGYRDEDIRRRALEHVSAEKSEAIVELVRIQREEHALTQLLHPAKFRPLQPGFAALPGNTPRERDFAFLRHLAEEQSLILLTDVIDSRAKAELAEQQLLALDVHKLQIGVRLDRWSEDTFHGPSHIGQDPDDSAGNTGQSASVAEWLPNLATEPLPDQDEAFYASFDRYAENPTDLAFWRFYDRIRENTGSHETLLTPADQRAFTWMQTKYEAIQVMGHMLRRGTLAAPDTTIDQPGGTDEASLATSIARNPFWRVGDLIRQHPLNCNHPDGCTTFPEFVPAESREREQNIQSRILQRAWFWAGWMVDDALLRSEDDFATISGDYFYPLHHGVWNGHYAFITARMSALKANAAAKIRPWHHARAGHGKWASIRPFLVFKHSEFQRPMVGKSDPRYFWNQRLMSNLARMWLYLVHADLERSGSAFDREGTAKAMNFVRLNWLDSVDPGGDRAATDQLFSEIVAMLREADELREQHHTDDLYDYLPVDAVVLD
;
A
#
# COMPACT_ATOMS: atom_id res chain seq x y z
N MET A 1 -73.00 29.76 -9.38
CA MET A 1 -73.87 30.88 -9.81
C MET A 1 -73.11 31.70 -10.85
N LYS A 2 -73.68 31.76 -12.06
CA LYS A 2 -73.51 32.74 -13.15
C LYS A 2 -72.09 33.19 -13.60
N GLU A 3 -71.63 32.49 -14.64
CA GLU A 3 -71.00 32.93 -15.91
C GLU A 3 -71.50 34.28 -16.52
N PRO A 4 -71.07 34.73 -17.74
CA PRO A 4 -69.73 34.91 -18.36
C PRO A 4 -69.66 36.25 -19.18
N THR A 5 -68.89 36.30 -20.29
CA THR A 5 -68.80 37.24 -21.45
C THR A 5 -67.51 38.08 -21.48
N GLY A 6 -66.69 38.14 -22.53
CA GLY A 6 -66.58 37.52 -23.87
C GLY A 6 -65.13 37.75 -24.33
N GLY A 7 -64.47 37.01 -25.23
CA GLY A 7 -64.97 36.31 -26.41
C GLY A 7 -64.66 37.13 -27.66
N GLU A 8 -63.46 36.97 -28.24
CA GLU A 8 -63.14 36.89 -29.69
C GLU A 8 -61.61 36.76 -29.88
N SER A 9 -61.05 35.58 -30.20
CA SER A 9 -60.86 34.97 -31.54
C SER A 9 -59.68 35.60 -32.32
N MET A 10 -58.79 34.90 -33.02
CA MET A 10 -58.46 33.49 -33.22
C MET A 10 -57.17 33.43 -34.05
N ASN A 11 -56.59 32.23 -34.13
CA ASN A 11 -55.81 31.65 -35.23
C ASN A 11 -54.28 31.62 -35.12
N ILE A 12 -53.59 30.49 -35.28
CA ILE A 12 -53.92 29.05 -35.49
C ILE A 12 -52.51 28.38 -35.51
N LYS A 13 -52.20 27.26 -34.84
CA LYS A 13 -52.46 25.88 -35.29
C LYS A 13 -52.36 24.91 -34.10
N ARG A 14 -53.34 24.01 -34.05
CA ARG A 14 -53.48 22.84 -33.18
C ARG A 14 -52.66 21.66 -33.68
N ALA A 15 -52.32 20.80 -32.72
CA ALA A 15 -52.02 19.38 -32.89
C ALA A 15 -53.28 18.56 -33.25
N CYS A 16 -53.10 17.42 -33.94
CA CYS A 16 -53.45 16.10 -33.42
C CYS A 16 -53.15 14.95 -34.42
N SER A 17 -52.49 13.92 -33.87
CA SER A 17 -52.69 12.47 -34.07
C SER A 17 -52.31 11.78 -35.38
N GLY A 18 -51.32 10.89 -35.28
CA GLY A 18 -51.08 9.76 -36.18
C GLY A 18 -49.97 8.86 -35.61
N LEU A 19 -50.27 7.59 -35.36
CA LEU A 19 -49.38 6.55 -34.81
C LEU A 19 -48.06 6.43 -35.60
N ILE A 20 -46.92 6.41 -34.89
CA ILE A 20 -45.70 5.73 -35.36
C ILE A 20 -45.06 5.01 -34.17
N THR A 21 -44.82 3.72 -34.39
CA THR A 21 -44.09 2.72 -33.61
C THR A 21 -42.92 3.31 -32.82
N LEU A 22 -42.99 3.26 -31.48
CA LEU A 22 -41.85 3.59 -30.63
C LEU A 22 -40.88 2.40 -30.66
N ALA A 23 -39.91 2.46 -31.57
CA ALA A 23 -38.71 1.63 -31.45
C ALA A 23 -38.02 2.04 -30.15
N LEU A 24 -38.05 1.14 -29.17
CA LEU A 24 -37.27 1.23 -27.95
C LEU A 24 -35.78 1.12 -28.35
N VAL A 25 -35.16 2.25 -28.66
CA VAL A 25 -33.69 2.35 -28.61
C VAL A 25 -33.37 2.34 -27.13
N LEU A 26 -32.95 1.19 -26.62
CA LEU A 26 -32.17 1.08 -25.39
C LEU A 26 -30.98 2.03 -25.55
N LEU A 27 -31.08 3.23 -24.97
CA LEU A 27 -29.89 3.98 -24.60
C LEU A 27 -29.27 3.17 -23.46
N THR A 28 -28.34 2.29 -23.81
CA THR A 28 -27.33 1.82 -22.89
C THR A 28 -26.63 3.06 -22.36
N GLY A 29 -27.00 3.50 -21.16
CA GLY A 29 -26.21 4.50 -20.43
C GLY A 29 -24.88 3.86 -20.11
N GLY A 30 -23.88 4.09 -20.97
CA GLY A 30 -22.49 3.87 -20.62
C GLY A 30 -22.07 4.80 -19.46
N PRO A 31 -20.90 4.56 -18.86
CA PRO A 31 -20.34 5.48 -17.87
C PRO A 31 -20.33 6.90 -18.45
N ALA A 32 -20.69 7.90 -17.63
CA ALA A 32 -20.58 9.30 -18.02
C ALA A 32 -19.15 9.56 -18.54
N ASP A 33 -19.03 10.12 -19.74
CA ASP A 33 -17.73 10.42 -20.36
C ASP A 33 -16.84 11.15 -19.35
N ALA A 34 -15.71 10.53 -18.97
CA ALA A 34 -14.73 11.10 -18.04
C ALA A 34 -14.09 12.40 -18.55
N ASN A 35 -14.32 12.75 -19.83
CA ASN A 35 -13.66 13.84 -20.54
C ASN A 35 -14.64 14.96 -20.90
N ARG A 36 -14.37 16.17 -20.39
CA ARG A 36 -15.22 17.36 -20.53
C ARG A 36 -14.50 18.47 -21.32
N PRO A 37 -14.75 18.61 -22.63
CA PRO A 37 -14.19 19.69 -23.41
C PRO A 37 -14.80 21.06 -23.04
N LEU A 38 -13.94 22.05 -22.87
CA LEU A 38 -14.29 23.42 -22.50
C LEU A 38 -13.96 24.39 -23.62
N ALA A 39 -14.99 25.11 -24.08
CA ALA A 39 -14.80 26.25 -24.97
C ALA A 39 -14.10 27.42 -24.26
N GLY A 40 -13.08 28.00 -24.89
CA GLY A 40 -12.31 29.12 -24.35
C GLY A 40 -13.02 30.46 -24.54
N ARG A 41 -13.10 31.28 -23.49
CA ARG A 41 -13.59 32.67 -23.58
C ARG A 41 -12.45 33.68 -23.72
N SER A 42 -11.39 33.55 -22.91
CA SER A 42 -10.21 34.41 -23.01
C SER A 42 -8.99 33.81 -22.32
N LEU A 43 -7.83 33.96 -22.95
CA LEU A 43 -6.50 33.74 -22.38
C LEU A 43 -5.75 35.07 -22.36
N ARG A 44 -5.00 35.35 -21.29
CA ARG A 44 -4.06 36.47 -21.19
C ARG A 44 -2.79 36.00 -20.49
N VAL A 45 -1.64 36.21 -21.12
CA VAL A 45 -0.30 35.96 -20.55
C VAL A 45 0.49 37.26 -20.62
N GLU A 46 1.08 37.68 -19.51
CA GLU A 46 1.97 38.84 -19.45
C GLU A 46 3.30 38.45 -18.79
N PRO A 47 4.37 38.17 -19.56
CA PRO A 47 5.70 38.00 -19.03
C PRO A 47 6.30 39.37 -18.69
N THR A 48 7.07 39.42 -17.60
CA THR A 48 7.85 40.60 -17.19
C THR A 48 9.28 40.18 -16.93
N GLU A 49 10.27 40.97 -17.35
CA GLU A 49 11.68 40.73 -17.02
C GLU A 49 11.85 40.52 -15.50
N GLY A 50 12.42 39.37 -15.12
CA GLY A 50 12.66 38.99 -13.72
C GLY A 50 11.53 38.22 -13.01
N GLY A 51 10.53 37.69 -13.73
CA GLY A 51 9.58 36.63 -13.27
C GLY A 51 8.57 36.99 -12.17
N SER A 52 8.88 37.94 -11.30
CA SER A 52 8.12 38.26 -10.08
C SER A 52 6.72 38.87 -10.32
N ARG A 53 6.39 39.29 -11.54
CA ARG A 53 5.10 39.91 -11.90
C ARG A 53 4.37 39.24 -13.06
N SER A 54 4.83 38.08 -13.53
CA SER A 54 4.15 37.33 -14.59
C SER A 54 2.71 37.00 -14.20
N LEU A 55 1.75 37.20 -15.11
CA LEU A 55 0.33 36.94 -14.86
C LEU A 55 -0.29 36.12 -15.99
N VAL A 56 -0.95 35.02 -15.63
CA VAL A 56 -1.82 34.26 -16.53
C VAL A 56 -3.24 34.27 -16.02
N VAL A 57 -4.17 34.58 -16.93
CA VAL A 57 -5.62 34.51 -16.67
C VAL A 57 -6.28 33.76 -17.79
N LEU A 58 -6.94 32.67 -17.42
CA LEU A 58 -7.65 31.78 -18.32
C LEU A 58 -9.10 31.70 -17.90
N LYS A 59 -10.00 31.83 -18.88
CA LYS A 59 -11.45 31.80 -18.67
C LYS A 59 -12.12 30.96 -19.74
N SER A 60 -12.91 29.99 -19.33
CA SER A 60 -13.82 29.26 -20.24
C SER A 60 -15.04 30.12 -20.59
N ALA A 61 -15.70 29.77 -21.69
CA ALA A 61 -17.07 30.16 -21.96
C ALA A 61 -18.01 29.44 -20.99
N LYS A 62 -19.27 29.90 -20.93
CA LYS A 62 -20.30 29.14 -20.22
C LYS A 62 -20.61 27.89 -21.02
N THR A 63 -20.54 26.73 -20.39
CA THR A 63 -20.74 25.43 -21.05
C THR A 63 -21.69 24.54 -20.26
N THR A 64 -22.47 23.70 -20.96
CA THR A 64 -23.29 22.65 -20.36
C THR A 64 -22.45 21.52 -19.76
N ALA A 65 -21.20 21.34 -20.19
CA ALA A 65 -20.25 20.36 -19.61
C ALA A 65 -19.94 20.60 -18.12
N LEU A 66 -20.27 21.80 -17.62
CA LEU A 66 -20.15 22.20 -16.21
C LEU A 66 -21.52 22.49 -15.59
N ALA A 67 -22.59 21.88 -16.10
CA ALA A 67 -23.91 21.95 -15.46
C ALA A 67 -23.96 21.08 -14.20
N THR A 68 -24.81 21.43 -13.23
CA THR A 68 -24.96 20.64 -11.98
C THR A 68 -25.70 19.31 -12.19
N THR A 69 -26.23 19.06 -13.39
CA THR A 69 -26.77 17.74 -13.77
C THR A 69 -25.68 16.69 -13.87
N ASP A 70 -24.41 17.11 -13.94
CA ASP A 70 -23.23 16.28 -13.96
C ASP A 70 -22.17 16.89 -13.01
N PRO A 71 -22.26 16.62 -11.69
CA PRO A 71 -21.43 17.26 -10.68
C PRO A 71 -19.95 16.86 -10.81
N LEU A 72 -19.05 17.81 -10.57
CA LEU A 72 -17.61 17.50 -10.52
C LEU A 72 -17.25 16.75 -9.23
N PRO A 73 -16.26 15.85 -9.25
CA PRO A 73 -15.72 15.21 -8.05
C PRO A 73 -15.20 16.26 -7.06
N ASP A 74 -15.15 15.91 -5.78
CA ASP A 74 -14.72 16.83 -4.73
C ASP A 74 -13.19 16.94 -4.70
N PRO A 75 -12.60 18.08 -5.11
CA PRO A 75 -11.15 18.25 -5.20
C PRO A 75 -10.46 18.36 -3.83
N ARG A 76 -11.21 18.33 -2.72
CA ARG A 76 -10.66 18.27 -1.35
C ARG A 76 -10.26 16.85 -0.94
N ILE A 77 -10.77 15.84 -1.63
CA ILE A 77 -10.53 14.43 -1.34
C ILE A 77 -10.07 13.63 -2.57
N GLN A 78 -10.25 14.19 -3.76
CA GLN A 78 -9.74 13.65 -5.02
C GLN A 78 -8.48 14.41 -5.44
N GLU A 79 -7.50 13.70 -6.02
CA GLU A 79 -6.32 14.34 -6.59
C GLU A 79 -6.74 15.36 -7.65
N THR A 80 -6.13 16.55 -7.62
CA THR A 80 -6.34 17.57 -8.63
C THR A 80 -5.02 17.98 -9.24
N SER A 81 -4.88 17.84 -10.55
CA SER A 81 -3.66 18.15 -11.28
C SER A 81 -3.91 19.06 -12.47
N ILE A 82 -2.90 19.82 -12.87
CA ILE A 82 -2.95 20.65 -14.07
C ILE A 82 -1.73 20.37 -14.94
N LEU A 83 -1.99 20.22 -16.23
CA LEU A 83 -0.98 20.14 -17.27
C LEU A 83 -1.26 21.22 -18.33
N VAL A 84 -0.20 21.91 -18.74
CA VAL A 84 -0.27 22.89 -19.83
C VAL A 84 0.73 22.50 -20.91
N ARG A 85 0.29 22.48 -22.16
CA ARG A 85 1.13 22.21 -23.33
C ARG A 85 1.05 23.40 -24.29
N TRP A 86 2.10 23.67 -25.04
CA TRP A 86 2.13 24.74 -26.02
C TRP A 86 2.95 24.37 -27.25
N SER A 87 2.64 25.01 -28.38
CA SER A 87 3.43 24.96 -29.61
C SER A 87 3.63 26.38 -30.16
N GLY A 88 4.70 26.61 -30.91
CA GLY A 88 5.03 27.95 -31.43
C GLY A 88 6.16 27.95 -32.46
N GLY A 89 6.45 29.14 -32.99
CA GLY A 89 7.64 29.38 -33.83
C GLY A 89 8.80 29.94 -33.00
N ALA A 90 10.03 29.72 -33.48
CA ALA A 90 11.25 30.20 -32.82
C ALA A 90 11.12 31.68 -32.38
N PRO A 91 11.52 32.03 -31.14
CA PRO A 91 12.29 31.20 -30.20
C PRO A 91 11.44 30.30 -29.30
N VAL A 92 10.11 30.26 -29.46
CA VAL A 92 9.25 29.33 -28.71
C VAL A 92 9.24 27.99 -29.43
N HIS A 93 9.80 26.98 -28.78
CA HIS A 93 9.66 25.58 -29.18
C HIS A 93 8.38 25.00 -28.55
N GLU A 94 7.93 23.86 -29.06
CA GLU A 94 6.92 23.05 -28.39
C GLU A 94 7.38 22.65 -26.99
N GLY A 95 6.45 22.54 -26.06
CA GLY A 95 6.78 22.17 -24.69
C GLY A 95 5.56 21.97 -23.81
N ARG A 96 5.81 21.45 -22.60
CA ARG A 96 4.81 21.22 -21.57
C ARG A 96 5.31 21.59 -20.20
N THR A 97 4.39 21.64 -19.25
CA THR A 97 4.70 21.71 -17.83
C THR A 97 4.94 20.31 -17.27
N GLU A 98 5.57 20.24 -16.10
CA GLU A 98 5.38 19.10 -15.21
C GLU A 98 3.90 19.00 -14.79
N ARG A 99 3.52 17.86 -14.21
CA ARG A 99 2.20 17.64 -13.61
C ARG A 99 2.06 18.47 -12.35
N ILE A 100 1.29 19.55 -12.43
CA ILE A 100 1.12 20.48 -11.31
C ILE A 100 0.05 19.94 -10.35
N LEU A 101 0.49 19.25 -9.30
CA LEU A 101 -0.40 18.77 -8.24
C LEU A 101 -0.86 19.90 -7.32
N LEU A 102 -2.18 20.05 -7.17
CA LEU A 102 -2.80 21.07 -6.35
C LEU A 102 -3.14 20.53 -4.96
N ASP A 103 -2.81 21.32 -3.94
CA ASP A 103 -3.08 21.00 -2.54
C ASP A 103 -4.59 20.91 -2.24
N PRO A 104 -5.11 19.73 -1.84
CA PRO A 104 -6.53 19.53 -1.56
C PRO A 104 -7.06 20.44 -0.44
N THR A 105 -6.20 20.84 0.51
CA THR A 105 -6.58 21.68 1.66
C THR A 105 -6.89 23.13 1.27
N LYS A 106 -6.44 23.56 0.09
CA LYS A 106 -6.65 24.92 -0.43
C LYS A 106 -7.91 25.06 -1.29
N TRP A 107 -8.72 24.00 -1.39
CA TRP A 107 -10.03 24.01 -2.03
C TRP A 107 -11.16 24.36 -1.07
N SER A 108 -12.13 25.13 -1.57
CA SER A 108 -13.33 25.52 -0.85
C SER A 108 -14.58 25.23 -1.69
N ALA A 109 -15.59 24.66 -1.03
CA ALA A 109 -16.85 24.32 -1.65
C ALA A 109 -17.71 25.57 -1.88
N LEU A 110 -18.40 25.66 -3.02
CA LEU A 110 -19.36 26.72 -3.32
C LEU A 110 -20.78 26.17 -3.22
N GLY A 111 -21.69 26.92 -2.60
CA GLY A 111 -23.10 26.57 -2.54
C GLY A 111 -23.56 25.92 -1.25
N GLN A 112 -24.85 25.60 -1.21
CA GLN A 112 -25.54 24.93 -0.10
C GLN A 112 -26.52 23.94 -0.74
N PRO A 113 -26.28 22.61 -0.65
CA PRO A 113 -25.19 21.94 0.08
C PRO A 113 -23.79 22.24 -0.49
N ALA A 114 -22.73 21.98 0.28
CA ALA A 114 -21.35 22.23 -0.13
C ALA A 114 -21.03 21.55 -1.48
N GLY A 115 -20.47 22.30 -2.43
CA GLY A 115 -20.12 21.80 -3.77
C GLY A 115 -21.24 21.96 -4.80
N SER A 116 -22.49 22.22 -4.38
CA SER A 116 -23.65 22.40 -5.27
C SER A 116 -23.53 23.53 -6.30
N ARG A 117 -22.62 24.48 -6.11
CA ARG A 117 -22.31 25.56 -7.05
C ARG A 117 -20.87 25.52 -7.58
N GLY A 118 -20.18 24.39 -7.39
CA GLY A 118 -18.79 24.17 -7.80
C GLY A 118 -17.76 24.42 -6.70
N TRP A 119 -16.53 24.73 -7.10
CA TRP A 119 -15.34 24.71 -6.24
C TRP A 119 -14.45 25.94 -6.45
N ARG A 120 -13.70 26.32 -5.42
CA ARG A 120 -12.69 27.38 -5.52
C ARG A 120 -11.39 26.97 -4.84
N TYR A 121 -10.32 26.97 -5.60
CA TYR A 121 -8.95 26.88 -5.12
C TYR A 121 -8.39 28.28 -4.85
N HIS A 122 -7.64 28.44 -3.76
CA HIS A 122 -6.93 29.69 -3.47
C HIS A 122 -5.61 29.43 -2.73
N ASP A 123 -4.50 29.66 -3.43
CA ASP A 123 -3.15 29.60 -2.87
C ASP A 123 -2.46 30.98 -2.95
N PRO A 124 -2.34 31.72 -1.82
CA PRO A 124 -1.67 33.01 -1.79
C PRO A 124 -0.18 32.94 -2.17
N SER A 125 0.52 31.83 -1.85
CA SER A 125 1.95 31.69 -2.10
C SER A 125 2.25 31.29 -3.54
N ALA A 126 1.25 30.76 -4.26
CA ALA A 126 1.38 30.26 -5.62
C ALA A 126 2.52 29.22 -5.75
N ALA A 127 2.66 28.36 -4.72
CA ALA A 127 3.82 27.47 -4.58
C ALA A 127 3.84 26.33 -5.61
N ARG A 128 2.67 25.91 -6.11
CA ARG A 128 2.53 24.82 -7.10
C ARG A 128 2.30 25.39 -8.49
N GLY A 129 3.30 25.31 -9.38
CA GLY A 129 3.22 25.77 -10.77
C GLY A 129 2.75 27.22 -10.95
N GLY A 130 2.96 28.07 -9.93
CA GLY A 130 2.50 29.46 -9.93
C GLY A 130 0.98 29.64 -9.80
N ILE A 131 0.21 28.58 -9.51
CA ILE A 131 -1.26 28.64 -9.50
C ILE A 131 -1.77 29.30 -8.23
N ARG A 132 -2.42 30.45 -8.39
CA ARG A 132 -2.91 31.26 -7.27
C ARG A 132 -4.39 31.03 -6.97
N SER A 133 -5.21 30.86 -8.00
CA SER A 133 -6.64 30.64 -7.77
C SER A 133 -7.30 29.92 -8.92
N ILE A 134 -8.29 29.08 -8.59
CA ILE A 134 -9.19 28.42 -9.54
C ILE A 134 -10.62 28.65 -9.04
N SER A 135 -11.54 28.97 -9.95
CA SER A 135 -12.96 29.06 -9.68
C SER A 135 -13.69 28.23 -10.72
N LEU A 136 -14.15 27.05 -10.29
CA LEU A 136 -15.07 26.18 -10.98
C LEU A 136 -16.48 26.53 -10.51
N ARG A 137 -17.32 27.08 -11.37
CA ARG A 137 -18.71 27.41 -11.02
C ARG A 137 -19.66 26.55 -11.82
N GLN A 138 -20.60 25.91 -11.14
CA GLN A 138 -21.67 25.13 -11.78
C GLN A 138 -23.03 25.78 -11.49
N THR A 139 -23.95 25.67 -12.46
CA THR A 139 -25.37 26.05 -12.36
C THR A 139 -26.23 24.97 -13.02
N ALA A 140 -27.54 24.99 -12.81
CA ALA A 140 -28.46 24.00 -13.37
C ALA A 140 -28.39 23.81 -14.90
N ARG A 141 -27.94 24.83 -15.65
CA ARG A 141 -27.90 24.78 -17.13
C ARG A 141 -26.51 24.96 -17.73
N SER A 142 -25.52 25.37 -16.94
CA SER A 142 -24.17 25.67 -17.45
C SER A 142 -23.17 25.87 -16.30
N GLY A 143 -21.89 25.96 -16.61
CA GLY A 143 -20.87 26.40 -15.67
C GLY A 143 -19.72 27.14 -16.34
N SER A 144 -18.72 27.54 -15.56
CA SER A 144 -17.54 28.25 -16.05
C SER A 144 -16.32 27.93 -15.20
N LEU A 145 -15.17 27.81 -15.85
CA LEU A 145 -13.86 27.72 -15.23
C LEU A 145 -13.11 29.05 -15.39
N ARG A 146 -12.48 29.48 -14.31
CA ARG A 146 -11.46 30.55 -14.34
C ARG A 146 -10.30 30.13 -13.47
N TRP A 147 -9.08 30.28 -13.95
CA TRP A 147 -7.91 30.16 -13.10
C TRP A 147 -6.90 31.27 -13.38
N THR A 148 -6.02 31.48 -12.41
CA THR A 148 -4.99 32.52 -12.43
C THR A 148 -3.69 31.99 -11.89
N ALA A 149 -2.61 32.22 -12.61
CA ALA A 149 -1.25 31.95 -12.16
C ALA A 149 -0.42 33.24 -12.07
N ARG A 150 0.48 33.33 -11.09
CA ARG A 150 1.30 34.52 -10.86
C ARG A 150 2.63 34.21 -10.14
N GLY A 151 3.67 34.97 -10.48
CA GLY A 151 4.94 35.01 -9.74
C GLY A 151 5.99 34.04 -10.31
N PRO A 152 7.10 33.84 -9.60
CA PRO A 152 8.25 33.08 -10.10
C PRO A 152 7.96 31.58 -10.26
N GLY A 153 6.91 31.03 -9.64
CA GLY A 153 6.44 29.66 -9.91
C GLY A 153 5.84 29.48 -11.31
N TRP A 154 5.65 30.57 -12.06
CA TRP A 154 5.27 30.56 -13.47
C TRP A 154 6.46 31.06 -14.32
N ASP A 155 7.47 30.20 -14.50
CA ASP A 155 8.73 30.53 -15.21
C ASP A 155 8.87 29.85 -16.58
N TRP A 156 7.75 29.49 -17.21
CA TRP A 156 7.79 28.81 -18.51
C TRP A 156 8.16 29.81 -19.62
N PRO A 157 9.16 29.51 -20.47
CA PRO A 157 9.78 30.47 -21.39
C PRO A 157 8.89 30.79 -22.60
N MET A 158 7.80 31.53 -22.41
CA MET A 158 6.92 32.02 -23.48
C MET A 158 7.45 33.34 -24.07
N THR A 159 8.56 33.28 -24.81
CA THR A 159 9.19 34.48 -25.41
C THR A 159 9.01 34.55 -26.94
N GLY A 160 7.79 34.32 -27.45
CA GLY A 160 7.55 34.35 -28.91
C GLY A 160 6.10 34.09 -29.31
N PRO A 161 5.78 34.10 -30.63
CA PRO A 161 4.43 33.82 -31.12
C PRO A 161 4.03 32.35 -30.89
N LEU A 162 2.97 32.13 -30.11
CA LEU A 162 2.35 30.81 -29.92
C LEU A 162 1.50 30.41 -31.12
N ALA A 163 1.57 29.14 -31.52
CA ALA A 163 0.71 28.49 -32.50
C ALA A 163 -0.47 27.79 -31.82
N SER A 164 -0.23 27.04 -30.73
CA SER A 164 -1.30 26.48 -29.89
C SER A 164 -0.94 26.45 -28.40
N MET A 165 -1.97 26.31 -27.56
CA MET A 165 -1.84 26.05 -26.13
C MET A 165 -2.97 25.13 -25.69
N ASP A 166 -2.64 23.99 -25.09
CA ASP A 166 -3.59 23.05 -24.50
C ASP A 166 -3.52 23.12 -22.98
N LEU A 167 -4.68 22.96 -22.35
CA LEU A 167 -4.84 22.97 -20.92
C LEU A 167 -5.68 21.77 -20.50
N ASP A 168 -5.15 21.00 -19.56
CA ASP A 168 -5.81 19.86 -18.95
C ASP A 168 -5.87 20.06 -17.44
N LEU A 169 -7.07 19.97 -16.87
CA LEU A 169 -7.33 19.99 -15.43
C LEU A 169 -7.99 18.65 -15.07
N GLN A 170 -7.29 17.83 -14.30
CA GLN A 170 -7.80 16.56 -13.79
C GLN A 170 -8.34 16.74 -12.37
N ILE A 171 -9.51 16.19 -12.08
CA ILE A 171 -10.06 16.09 -10.72
C ILE A 171 -10.56 14.66 -10.53
N GLY A 172 -9.80 13.83 -9.80
CA GLY A 172 -10.07 12.39 -9.69
C GLY A 172 -10.04 11.74 -11.07
N ASP A 173 -11.15 11.13 -11.48
CA ASP A 173 -11.35 10.51 -12.79
C ASP A 173 -11.85 11.49 -13.87
N GLN A 174 -12.23 12.72 -13.51
CA GLN A 174 -12.81 13.70 -14.43
C GLN A 174 -11.77 14.66 -15.00
N ARG A 175 -11.67 14.70 -16.33
CA ARG A 175 -10.75 15.55 -17.07
C ARG A 175 -11.48 16.73 -17.72
N LEU A 176 -10.97 17.93 -17.50
CA LEU A 176 -11.45 19.17 -18.10
C LEU A 176 -10.40 19.72 -19.05
N CYS A 177 -10.64 19.66 -20.36
CA CYS A 177 -9.65 20.04 -21.37
C CYS A 177 -10.07 21.30 -22.16
N SER A 178 -9.11 22.12 -22.58
CA SER A 178 -9.34 23.22 -23.52
C SER A 178 -8.12 23.46 -24.38
N SER A 179 -8.35 23.80 -25.66
CA SER A 179 -7.30 24.13 -26.61
C SER A 179 -7.43 25.57 -27.11
N PHE A 180 -6.31 26.21 -27.41
CA PHE A 180 -6.19 27.57 -27.92
C PHE A 180 -5.31 27.52 -29.18
N GLU A 181 -5.86 27.85 -30.36
CA GLU A 181 -5.10 27.91 -31.62
C GLU A 181 -4.98 29.36 -32.14
N ALA A 182 -3.81 29.69 -32.68
CA ALA A 182 -3.49 30.96 -33.32
C ALA A 182 -4.09 31.06 -34.74
N ASP A 183 -4.31 32.29 -35.22
CA ASP A 183 -4.67 32.63 -36.61
C ASP A 183 -5.95 32.00 -37.20
N THR A 184 -6.95 31.73 -36.36
CA THR A 184 -8.32 31.49 -36.84
C THR A 184 -9.06 32.79 -37.14
N ALA A 185 -10.18 32.74 -37.86
CA ALA A 185 -11.01 33.92 -38.16
C ALA A 185 -11.52 34.67 -36.90
N GLU A 186 -11.44 34.04 -35.72
CA GLU A 186 -11.96 34.53 -34.44
C GLU A 186 -10.86 34.83 -33.40
N THR A 187 -9.64 34.32 -33.58
CA THR A 187 -8.49 34.54 -32.68
C THR A 187 -7.61 35.71 -33.16
N ARG A 188 -7.48 36.77 -32.36
CA ARG A 188 -6.44 37.81 -32.55
C ARG A 188 -5.40 37.71 -31.46
N ILE A 189 -4.25 37.10 -31.76
CA ILE A 189 -3.07 37.15 -30.89
C ILE A 189 -2.37 38.49 -31.12
N ASN A 190 -2.35 39.35 -30.11
CA ASN A 190 -1.59 40.60 -30.16
C ASN A 190 -0.26 40.42 -29.42
N THR A 191 0.81 40.09 -30.14
CA THR A 191 2.19 39.99 -29.63
C THR A 191 2.87 41.36 -29.57
N THR A 192 2.28 42.34 -28.86
CA THR A 192 3.02 43.58 -28.57
C THR A 192 3.75 43.44 -27.23
N ALA A 193 5.08 43.57 -27.24
CA ALA A 193 5.92 43.62 -26.04
C ALA A 193 5.73 42.44 -25.06
N GLY A 194 5.76 41.20 -25.58
CA GLY A 194 5.71 39.97 -24.78
C GLY A 194 4.32 39.56 -24.29
N ARG A 195 3.27 40.39 -24.43
CA ARG A 195 1.91 40.03 -23.99
C ARG A 195 1.22 39.12 -25.00
N LEU A 196 0.48 38.13 -24.52
CA LEU A 196 -0.37 37.26 -25.33
C LEU A 196 -1.83 37.38 -24.89
N SER A 197 -2.76 37.51 -25.84
CA SER A 197 -4.20 37.51 -25.54
C SER A 197 -5.01 36.82 -26.63
N ALA A 198 -5.97 35.97 -26.25
CA ALA A 198 -6.94 35.31 -27.16
C ALA A 198 -8.39 35.51 -26.67
N ARG A 199 -9.40 35.45 -27.56
CA ARG A 199 -10.83 35.62 -27.24
C ARG A 199 -11.73 34.68 -28.06
N ALA A 200 -12.80 34.19 -27.43
CA ALA A 200 -13.98 33.49 -27.99
C ALA A 200 -13.68 32.39 -29.02
N MET A 201 -13.59 31.13 -28.56
CA MET A 201 -13.28 29.99 -29.43
C MET A 201 -14.18 28.77 -29.13
N PRO A 202 -14.47 27.93 -30.14
CA PRO A 202 -15.05 26.61 -29.91
C PRO A 202 -14.09 25.76 -29.08
N GLY A 203 -14.61 25.01 -28.10
CA GLY A 203 -13.81 24.02 -27.37
C GLY A 203 -13.45 22.85 -28.27
N PRO A 204 -12.47 22.01 -27.89
CA PRO A 204 -12.18 20.82 -28.66
C PRO A 204 -13.44 19.93 -28.74
N ALA A 205 -13.66 19.21 -29.84
CA ALA A 205 -14.86 18.36 -29.99
C ALA A 205 -14.93 17.26 -28.93
N GLN A 206 -13.76 16.80 -28.47
CA GLN A 206 -13.52 15.83 -27.41
C GLN A 206 -12.15 16.12 -26.80
N CYS A 207 -11.87 15.67 -25.58
CA CYS A 207 -10.49 15.67 -25.10
C CYS A 207 -9.65 14.68 -25.91
N GLY A 208 -8.37 14.99 -26.13
CA GLY A 208 -7.45 14.07 -26.79
C GLY A 208 -7.35 12.76 -26.00
N SER A 209 -7.28 11.62 -26.69
CA SER A 209 -7.35 10.28 -26.10
C SER A 209 -6.10 9.87 -25.30
N ALA A 210 -5.00 10.60 -25.45
CA ALA A 210 -3.76 10.41 -24.70
C ALA A 210 -3.09 11.78 -24.53
N VAL A 211 -2.60 12.08 -23.32
CA VAL A 211 -1.87 13.30 -23.04
C VAL A 211 -0.66 13.04 -22.15
N CYS A 212 0.48 13.01 -22.81
CA CYS A 212 1.75 12.80 -22.15
C CYS A 212 2.06 13.87 -21.10
N GLY A 213 2.43 13.42 -19.91
CA GLY A 213 2.77 14.21 -18.75
C GLY A 213 1.62 14.39 -17.76
N ASN A 214 0.46 13.77 -17.99
CA ASN A 214 -0.68 13.87 -17.09
C ASN A 214 -0.62 12.82 -15.95
N GLY A 215 0.37 11.94 -15.98
CA GLY A 215 0.59 10.86 -15.03
C GLY A 215 -0.41 9.70 -15.14
N LEU A 216 -1.07 9.57 -16.30
CA LEU A 216 -1.93 8.46 -16.67
C LEU A 216 -1.40 7.89 -17.98
N VAL A 217 -1.07 6.60 -18.00
CA VAL A 217 -0.65 5.96 -19.25
C VAL A 217 -1.88 5.74 -20.15
N GLU A 218 -1.99 6.55 -21.19
CA GLU A 218 -3.14 6.57 -22.10
C GLU A 218 -2.74 6.23 -23.54
N GLY A 219 -3.51 5.36 -24.21
CA GLY A 219 -3.36 5.09 -25.65
C GLY A 219 -1.95 4.60 -26.06
N PRO A 220 -1.21 5.35 -26.90
CA PRO A 220 0.12 4.96 -27.39
C PRO A 220 1.28 5.26 -26.42
N GLU A 221 1.00 5.83 -25.24
CA GLU A 221 2.02 6.10 -24.23
C GLU A 221 2.56 4.79 -23.64
N SER A 222 3.88 4.70 -23.49
CA SER A 222 4.55 3.53 -22.90
C SER A 222 4.91 3.74 -21.41
N CYS A 223 4.77 4.97 -20.95
CA CYS A 223 4.98 5.46 -19.61
C CYS A 223 4.38 6.87 -19.51
N ASP A 224 4.03 7.35 -18.32
CA ASP A 224 3.75 8.76 -18.06
C ASP A 224 3.99 8.99 -16.57
N ASP A 225 5.15 9.57 -16.25
CA ASP A 225 5.56 9.85 -14.87
C ASP A 225 5.22 11.29 -14.44
N GLY A 226 4.60 12.07 -15.33
CA GLY A 226 4.21 13.44 -15.09
C GLY A 226 5.36 14.43 -14.87
N ASN A 227 6.63 14.05 -15.02
CA ASN A 227 7.77 14.94 -14.75
C ASN A 227 8.34 15.55 -16.07
N LEU A 228 9.48 16.24 -16.00
CA LEU A 228 10.20 16.82 -17.16
C LEU A 228 11.63 16.27 -17.34
N SER A 229 11.96 15.15 -16.69
CA SER A 229 13.29 14.55 -16.61
C SER A 229 13.51 13.60 -17.79
N GLU A 230 14.24 14.04 -18.81
CA GLU A 230 14.61 13.19 -19.95
C GLU A 230 15.57 12.03 -19.61
N THR A 231 16.04 11.93 -18.37
CA THR A 231 17.07 10.96 -17.95
C THR A 231 16.54 9.82 -17.10
N ASP A 232 15.24 9.77 -16.84
CA ASP A 232 14.61 8.60 -16.23
C ASP A 232 14.11 7.64 -17.32
N LEU A 233 13.42 6.58 -16.90
CA LEU A 233 12.94 5.54 -17.81
C LEU A 233 11.73 5.99 -18.64
N CYS A 234 11.25 7.24 -18.49
CA CYS A 234 10.13 7.81 -19.23
C CYS A 234 10.49 9.16 -19.86
N SER A 235 10.79 9.17 -21.16
CA SER A 235 11.06 10.44 -21.86
C SER A 235 9.86 11.40 -21.80
N ASN A 236 10.11 12.69 -22.06
CA ASN A 236 9.05 13.70 -22.05
C ASN A 236 8.02 13.56 -23.18
N ASP A 237 8.27 12.65 -24.13
CA ASP A 237 7.36 12.20 -25.18
C ASP A 237 6.53 10.96 -24.76
N CYS A 238 6.62 10.52 -23.49
CA CYS A 238 5.95 9.34 -22.93
C CYS A 238 6.32 8.04 -23.66
N ALA A 239 7.50 8.06 -24.26
CA ALA A 239 8.21 6.91 -24.78
C ALA A 239 9.24 6.48 -23.72
N ARG A 240 9.32 5.20 -23.40
CA ARG A 240 10.47 4.68 -22.66
C ARG A 240 11.70 4.82 -23.55
N GLU A 241 12.75 5.47 -23.07
CA GLU A 241 14.02 5.44 -23.79
C GLU A 241 14.50 3.98 -23.89
N GLN A 242 14.95 3.57 -25.08
CA GLN A 242 15.42 2.20 -25.33
C GLN A 242 16.72 1.92 -24.56
N GLY A 243 16.58 1.57 -23.28
CA GLY A 243 17.37 0.49 -22.72
C GLY A 243 16.99 -0.84 -23.41
N PRO A 244 17.89 -1.83 -23.47
CA PRO A 244 17.61 -3.09 -24.16
C PRO A 244 16.32 -3.73 -23.59
N ALA A 245 15.43 -4.12 -24.51
CA ALA A 245 14.00 -4.33 -24.28
C ALA A 245 13.60 -5.51 -23.37
N PRO A 246 12.45 -5.42 -22.68
CA PRO A 246 11.63 -6.57 -22.28
C PRO A 246 10.32 -6.65 -23.09
N GLU A 247 9.99 -7.85 -23.59
CA GLU A 247 8.63 -8.37 -23.83
C GLU A 247 8.73 -9.88 -23.51
N ASP A 248 7.90 -10.55 -22.71
CA ASP A 248 6.42 -10.60 -22.74
C ASP A 248 5.87 -11.18 -21.38
N PRO A 249 4.53 -11.39 -21.18
CA PRO A 249 3.82 -11.13 -19.93
C PRO A 249 3.60 -12.36 -19.01
N ALA A 250 3.15 -12.10 -17.77
CA ALA A 250 2.63 -13.10 -16.80
C ALA A 250 1.20 -13.59 -17.18
N PRO A 251 0.63 -14.70 -16.63
CA PRO A 251 0.98 -15.34 -15.36
C PRO A 251 0.91 -16.88 -15.28
N GLY A 252 1.59 -17.45 -14.28
CA GLY A 252 1.12 -18.64 -13.58
C GLY A 252 2.16 -19.72 -13.32
N THR A 253 2.13 -20.21 -12.07
CA THR A 253 2.84 -21.37 -11.49
C THR A 253 4.25 -21.15 -10.95
N THR A 254 4.42 -21.72 -9.76
CA THR A 254 5.59 -21.81 -8.90
C THR A 254 6.69 -22.64 -9.55
N LEU A 255 7.97 -22.31 -9.30
CA LEU A 255 9.05 -23.29 -9.39
C LEU A 255 9.82 -23.36 -8.07
N LEU A 256 9.48 -24.38 -7.31
CA LEU A 256 10.49 -25.16 -6.59
C LEU A 256 11.29 -25.91 -7.66
N PHE A 257 12.62 -25.98 -7.52
CA PHE A 257 13.51 -26.70 -8.43
C PHE A 257 13.17 -28.20 -8.44
N GLU A 258 12.21 -28.64 -9.25
CA GLU A 258 11.89 -30.06 -9.35
C GLU A 258 12.98 -30.77 -10.19
N ASN A 259 13.88 -31.49 -9.52
CA ASN A 259 14.78 -32.54 -10.07
C ASN A 259 16.12 -32.12 -10.70
N ASN A 260 16.69 -30.97 -10.33
CA ASN A 260 18.07 -30.57 -10.68
C ASN A 260 18.32 -30.42 -12.20
N ARG A 261 17.40 -29.77 -12.93
CA ARG A 261 17.45 -29.60 -14.40
C ARG A 261 17.49 -28.12 -14.80
N LEU A 262 18.30 -27.81 -15.81
CA LEU A 262 18.28 -26.53 -16.52
C LEU A 262 17.90 -26.78 -17.98
N HIS A 263 16.81 -26.18 -18.43
CA HIS A 263 16.28 -26.26 -19.78
C HIS A 263 17.00 -25.29 -20.72
N LEU A 264 17.27 -25.75 -21.96
CA LEU A 264 17.81 -24.90 -23.02
C LEU A 264 16.66 -24.10 -23.65
N VAL A 265 16.68 -22.77 -23.53
CA VAL A 265 15.69 -21.88 -24.13
C VAL A 265 16.33 -21.14 -25.31
N GLY A 266 15.70 -21.21 -26.47
CA GLY A 266 16.21 -20.59 -27.70
C GLY A 266 15.97 -19.08 -27.69
N PRO A 267 16.77 -18.30 -28.43
CA PRO A 267 16.61 -16.85 -28.49
C PRO A 267 15.31 -16.47 -29.21
N SER A 268 14.74 -15.30 -28.86
CA SER A 268 13.56 -14.74 -29.55
C SER A 268 13.85 -14.34 -31.00
N THR A 269 15.13 -14.17 -31.37
CA THR A 269 15.60 -13.84 -32.72
C THR A 269 16.90 -14.59 -33.09
N ALA A 270 17.13 -14.84 -34.37
CA ALA A 270 18.19 -15.73 -34.89
C ALA A 270 19.67 -15.24 -34.69
N LEU A 271 19.90 -14.17 -33.93
CA LEU A 271 21.22 -13.53 -33.78
C LEU A 271 21.71 -13.40 -32.33
N GLN A 272 20.98 -13.93 -31.34
CA GLN A 272 21.37 -13.86 -29.93
C GLN A 272 21.72 -15.24 -29.32
N PRO A 273 22.56 -15.30 -28.28
CA PRO A 273 22.73 -16.50 -27.46
C PRO A 273 21.40 -16.94 -26.82
N GLY A 274 21.24 -18.24 -26.59
CA GLY A 274 20.11 -18.77 -25.83
C GLY A 274 20.31 -18.64 -24.32
N ARG A 275 19.31 -19.02 -23.53
CA ARG A 275 19.35 -18.95 -22.05
C ARG A 275 19.19 -20.33 -21.41
N LEU A 276 19.72 -20.48 -20.20
CA LEU A 276 19.43 -21.61 -19.31
C LEU A 276 18.34 -21.21 -18.30
N GLU A 277 17.22 -21.94 -18.27
CA GLU A 277 16.10 -21.65 -17.36
C GLU A 277 15.63 -22.91 -16.61
N ILE A 278 14.97 -22.70 -15.47
CA ILE A 278 14.37 -23.79 -14.68
C ILE A 278 13.05 -24.25 -15.32
N GLU A 279 12.36 -23.31 -15.96
CA GLU A 279 11.12 -23.54 -16.69
C GLU A 279 11.41 -23.74 -18.18
N PRO A 280 10.71 -24.64 -18.88
CA PRO A 280 10.74 -24.68 -20.33
C PRO A 280 10.14 -23.39 -20.92
N GLY A 281 10.91 -22.62 -21.67
CA GLY A 281 10.40 -21.46 -22.40
C GLY A 281 9.39 -21.82 -23.50
N THR A 282 8.50 -20.88 -23.84
CA THR A 282 7.49 -21.02 -24.91
C THR A 282 7.98 -20.60 -26.30
N ALA A 283 9.20 -20.05 -26.40
CA ALA A 283 9.80 -19.54 -27.64
C ALA A 283 11.12 -20.28 -28.00
N GLY A 284 11.33 -20.48 -29.30
CA GLY A 284 12.47 -21.23 -29.85
C GLY A 284 12.07 -22.65 -30.27
N ARG A 285 11.63 -22.85 -31.52
CA ARG A 285 11.29 -24.21 -31.97
C ARG A 285 12.53 -25.09 -32.10
N PHE A 286 13.64 -24.54 -32.59
CA PHE A 286 14.91 -25.22 -32.78
C PHE A 286 16.05 -24.21 -32.95
N ASP A 287 17.21 -24.48 -32.36
CA ASP A 287 18.44 -23.72 -32.56
C ASP A 287 19.45 -24.51 -33.38
N ARG A 288 19.90 -23.92 -34.48
CA ARG A 288 20.83 -24.57 -35.40
C ARG A 288 22.27 -24.46 -34.91
N LEU A 289 22.97 -25.59 -34.82
CA LEU A 289 24.40 -25.60 -34.54
C LEU A 289 25.15 -24.94 -35.71
N PRO A 290 25.98 -23.92 -35.44
CA PRO A 290 26.74 -23.25 -36.49
C PRO A 290 27.86 -24.15 -37.05
N LEU A 291 28.22 -23.93 -38.32
CA LEU A 291 29.30 -24.65 -39.00
C LEU A 291 30.67 -24.02 -38.67
N GLY A 292 31.69 -24.84 -38.44
CA GLY A 292 33.05 -24.36 -38.23
C GLY A 292 33.38 -24.04 -36.77
N PRO A 293 34.29 -23.08 -36.48
CA PRO A 293 34.82 -22.87 -35.13
C PRO A 293 33.85 -22.17 -34.18
N THR A 294 32.76 -21.60 -34.69
CA THR A 294 31.73 -20.90 -33.90
C THR A 294 30.91 -21.85 -33.05
N ALA A 295 30.46 -21.40 -31.88
CA ALA A 295 29.59 -22.15 -30.99
C ALA A 295 28.21 -21.50 -30.88
N LEU A 296 27.20 -22.34 -30.69
CA LEU A 296 25.92 -21.93 -30.14
C LEU A 296 26.06 -21.89 -28.62
N VAL A 297 25.69 -20.78 -27.98
CA VAL A 297 25.95 -20.54 -26.56
C VAL A 297 24.63 -20.38 -25.80
N TYR A 298 24.55 -21.03 -24.64
CA TYR A 298 23.50 -20.86 -23.63
C TYR A 298 24.13 -20.50 -22.29
N GLU A 299 23.55 -19.58 -21.53
CA GLU A 299 24.13 -19.11 -20.27
C GLU A 299 23.07 -18.77 -19.21
N ALA A 300 23.48 -18.88 -17.94
CA ALA A 300 22.85 -18.25 -16.78
C ALA A 300 23.92 -17.73 -15.81
N ASP A 301 23.67 -16.58 -15.19
CA ASP A 301 24.53 -15.88 -14.23
C ASP A 301 23.78 -15.58 -12.92
N MET A 302 24.48 -14.98 -11.94
CA MET A 302 23.97 -14.70 -10.59
C MET A 302 23.44 -15.95 -9.86
N LEU A 303 24.04 -17.10 -10.12
CA LEU A 303 23.61 -18.37 -9.56
C LEU A 303 24.20 -18.54 -8.16
N THR A 304 23.34 -18.86 -7.19
CA THR A 304 23.79 -19.29 -5.86
C THR A 304 23.28 -20.70 -5.59
N ALA A 305 24.20 -21.63 -5.37
CA ALA A 305 23.86 -23.05 -5.20
C ALA A 305 24.95 -23.82 -4.47
N SER A 306 24.55 -24.76 -3.62
CA SER A 306 25.48 -25.69 -2.99
C SER A 306 25.76 -26.88 -3.90
N HIS A 307 27.01 -27.26 -4.04
CA HIS A 307 27.40 -28.48 -4.75
C HIS A 307 26.93 -29.72 -3.97
N ALA A 308 26.19 -30.59 -4.65
CA ALA A 308 25.58 -31.80 -4.10
C ALA A 308 26.14 -33.05 -4.80
N PRO A 309 27.18 -33.70 -4.22
CA PRO A 309 27.88 -34.83 -4.85
C PRO A 309 27.01 -36.06 -5.11
N ASP A 310 25.94 -36.24 -4.35
CA ASP A 310 24.98 -37.35 -4.42
C ASP A 310 24.13 -37.34 -5.70
N LEU A 311 24.00 -36.18 -6.35
CA LEU A 311 23.30 -36.04 -7.62
C LEU A 311 24.07 -36.61 -8.81
N GLY A 312 25.34 -37.00 -8.59
CA GLY A 312 26.22 -37.50 -9.64
C GLY A 312 26.70 -36.41 -10.60
N PRO A 313 27.57 -36.74 -11.56
CA PRO A 313 28.17 -35.75 -12.45
C PRO A 313 27.15 -35.06 -13.36
N SER A 314 27.54 -33.89 -13.90
CA SER A 314 26.76 -33.20 -14.92
C SER A 314 26.44 -34.12 -16.11
N SER A 315 25.22 -34.02 -16.62
CA SER A 315 24.67 -34.92 -17.64
C SER A 315 23.77 -34.16 -18.63
N LEU A 316 23.71 -34.64 -19.87
CA LEU A 316 23.05 -33.96 -20.99
C LEU A 316 21.88 -34.79 -21.53
N TRP A 317 20.74 -34.15 -21.77
CA TRP A 317 19.57 -34.71 -22.46
C TRP A 317 19.17 -33.76 -23.58
N VAL A 318 19.73 -33.98 -24.77
CA VAL A 318 19.58 -33.08 -25.92
C VAL A 318 18.79 -33.76 -27.02
N TYR A 319 17.70 -33.13 -27.47
CA TYR A 319 16.97 -33.57 -28.65
C TYR A 319 17.55 -32.90 -29.89
N LEU A 320 18.06 -33.71 -30.82
CA LEU A 320 18.68 -33.26 -32.07
C LEU A 320 17.83 -33.68 -33.27
N ASP A 321 17.58 -32.76 -34.21
CA ASP A 321 17.05 -33.09 -35.54
C ASP A 321 18.15 -32.92 -36.59
N GLY A 322 18.34 -33.97 -37.39
CA GLY A 322 19.31 -33.98 -38.47
C GLY A 322 18.84 -33.44 -39.82
N SER A 323 17.54 -33.10 -39.92
CA SER A 323 16.70 -32.51 -40.99
C SER A 323 17.12 -32.64 -42.47
N THR A 324 18.40 -32.51 -42.83
CA THR A 324 18.91 -32.54 -44.20
C THR A 324 20.07 -33.51 -44.49
N THR A 325 20.74 -34.14 -43.50
CA THR A 325 21.96 -34.97 -43.73
C THR A 325 21.94 -36.35 -43.05
N ASN A 326 22.62 -37.35 -43.63
CA ASN A 326 22.84 -38.68 -43.04
C ASN A 326 24.19 -38.70 -42.30
N GLY A 327 24.19 -38.37 -41.01
CA GLY A 327 25.36 -38.48 -40.13
C GLY A 327 25.84 -37.12 -39.60
N ILE A 328 25.81 -36.98 -38.27
CA ILE A 328 26.02 -35.70 -37.57
C ILE A 328 26.95 -35.90 -36.38
N TYR A 329 27.74 -34.87 -36.06
CA TYR A 329 28.57 -34.76 -34.87
C TYR A 329 28.14 -33.54 -34.06
N ALA A 330 27.96 -33.70 -32.76
CA ALA A 330 27.72 -32.60 -31.85
C ALA A 330 28.67 -32.71 -30.65
N GLN A 331 29.31 -31.60 -30.31
CA GLN A 331 30.17 -31.48 -29.14
C GLN A 331 29.59 -30.38 -28.23
N ALA A 332 29.55 -30.63 -26.92
CA ALA A 332 29.11 -29.66 -25.93
C ALA A 332 30.20 -29.40 -24.90
N ARG A 333 30.41 -28.15 -24.50
CA ARG A 333 31.25 -27.76 -23.37
C ARG A 333 30.39 -27.11 -22.32
N ILE A 334 30.47 -27.56 -21.07
CA ILE A 334 29.90 -26.88 -19.91
C ILE A 334 31.04 -26.18 -19.18
N LEU A 335 30.89 -24.89 -18.97
CA LEU A 335 31.86 -24.00 -18.32
C LEU A 335 31.21 -23.47 -17.05
N PHE A 336 31.89 -23.65 -15.92
CA PHE A 336 31.50 -23.11 -14.63
C PHE A 336 32.50 -22.04 -14.23
N ASP A 337 31.98 -20.90 -13.82
CA ASP A 337 32.67 -19.81 -13.13
C ASP A 337 31.92 -19.66 -11.81
N PHE A 338 32.54 -20.04 -10.70
CA PHE A 338 31.82 -20.22 -9.44
C PHE A 338 31.50 -18.90 -8.72
N GLU A 339 32.24 -17.83 -9.06
CA GLU A 339 32.20 -16.53 -8.38
C GLU A 339 31.84 -15.36 -9.34
N ASP A 340 31.62 -15.66 -10.63
CA ASP A 340 31.39 -14.71 -11.74
C ASP A 340 32.53 -13.69 -11.92
N ASP A 341 33.76 -14.14 -11.74
CA ASP A 341 34.97 -13.31 -11.85
C ASP A 341 35.54 -13.25 -13.28
N GLY A 342 34.92 -13.99 -14.21
CA GLY A 342 35.31 -14.11 -15.61
C GLY A 342 36.32 -15.24 -15.87
N ILE A 343 36.68 -16.03 -14.87
CA ILE A 343 37.59 -17.18 -14.96
C ILE A 343 36.77 -18.47 -14.96
N VAL A 344 37.06 -19.36 -15.92
CA VAL A 344 36.45 -20.69 -15.94
C VAL A 344 37.17 -21.59 -14.94
N ASP A 345 36.54 -21.83 -13.80
CA ASP A 345 37.02 -22.70 -12.73
C ASP A 345 36.93 -24.19 -13.09
N ARG A 346 35.88 -24.56 -13.82
CA ARG A 346 35.64 -25.94 -14.22
C ARG A 346 35.10 -26.03 -15.63
N GLU A 347 35.64 -26.98 -16.39
CA GLU A 347 35.23 -27.26 -17.75
C GLU A 347 34.92 -28.74 -17.94
N GLU A 348 33.79 -29.04 -18.59
CA GLU A 348 33.39 -30.39 -18.96
C GLU A 348 33.08 -30.50 -20.45
N LEU A 349 33.69 -31.46 -21.12
CA LEU A 349 33.52 -31.70 -22.56
C LEU A 349 32.70 -32.97 -22.78
N PHE A 350 31.70 -32.88 -23.65
CA PHE A 350 30.82 -33.98 -24.03
C PHE A 350 30.75 -34.13 -25.55
N THR A 351 30.52 -35.34 -26.05
CA THR A 351 30.40 -35.58 -27.49
C THR A 351 29.33 -36.61 -27.83
N ALA A 352 28.68 -36.44 -28.98
CA ALA A 352 27.95 -37.49 -29.67
C ALA A 352 28.53 -37.71 -31.07
N ALA A 353 29.05 -38.92 -31.30
CA ALA A 353 29.69 -39.33 -32.56
C ALA A 353 29.60 -40.86 -32.75
N PRO A 354 29.52 -41.38 -33.99
CA PRO A 354 28.84 -40.86 -35.16
C PRO A 354 27.86 -41.92 -35.70
N ALA A 355 26.54 -41.83 -35.45
CA ALA A 355 25.62 -42.79 -36.11
C ALA A 355 24.10 -42.55 -36.04
N HIS A 356 23.52 -41.57 -35.32
CA HIS A 356 22.09 -41.72 -34.98
C HIS A 356 21.19 -40.50 -35.08
N ALA A 357 21.59 -39.38 -35.68
CA ALA A 357 20.63 -38.32 -35.98
C ALA A 357 20.05 -38.66 -37.34
N ASN A 358 18.98 -39.45 -37.34
CA ASN A 358 18.22 -39.68 -38.55
C ASN A 358 17.45 -38.39 -38.89
N ARG A 359 16.83 -38.33 -40.07
CA ARG A 359 15.83 -37.28 -40.31
C ARG A 359 14.70 -37.46 -39.31
N GLY A 360 14.46 -36.46 -38.47
CA GLY A 360 13.51 -36.53 -37.35
C GLY A 360 14.19 -36.26 -36.01
N LEU A 361 13.37 -36.00 -34.99
CA LEU A 361 13.82 -35.61 -33.67
C LEU A 361 14.26 -36.83 -32.82
N ASP A 362 15.54 -36.91 -32.50
CA ASP A 362 16.15 -37.99 -31.71
C ASP A 362 16.68 -37.48 -30.35
N LEU A 363 16.41 -38.21 -29.26
CA LEU A 363 16.94 -37.92 -27.92
C LEU A 363 18.35 -38.49 -27.72
N TYR A 364 19.27 -37.65 -27.25
CA TYR A 364 20.62 -37.99 -26.81
C TYR A 364 20.77 -37.70 -25.32
N ASP A 365 20.67 -38.76 -24.52
CA ASP A 365 20.96 -38.75 -23.08
C ASP A 365 22.43 -39.05 -22.80
N SER A 366 22.90 -38.86 -21.56
CA SER A 366 24.32 -39.06 -21.19
C SER A 366 24.99 -40.35 -21.66
N PRO A 367 24.34 -41.52 -21.72
CA PRO A 367 24.93 -42.71 -22.34
C PRO A 367 25.23 -42.55 -23.84
N ARG A 368 24.37 -41.82 -24.57
CA ARG A 368 24.50 -41.53 -26.02
C ARG A 368 25.24 -40.21 -26.31
N PHE A 369 25.40 -39.37 -25.30
CA PHE A 369 26.15 -38.12 -25.31
C PHE A 369 27.19 -38.12 -24.17
N PRO A 370 28.18 -39.05 -24.19
CA PRO A 370 29.10 -39.24 -23.08
C PRO A 370 30.02 -38.05 -22.83
N ARG A 371 30.35 -37.84 -21.55
CA ARG A 371 31.39 -36.91 -21.12
C ARG A 371 32.77 -37.48 -21.47
N LEU A 372 33.57 -36.71 -22.20
CA LEU A 372 34.94 -37.04 -22.60
C LEU A 372 35.97 -36.61 -21.57
N THR A 373 35.92 -35.36 -21.13
CA THR A 373 36.88 -34.78 -20.18
C THR A 373 36.17 -33.91 -19.15
N ALA A 374 36.75 -33.82 -17.96
CA ALA A 374 36.36 -32.88 -16.92
C ALA A 374 37.62 -32.34 -16.25
N ILE A 375 37.81 -31.03 -16.28
CA ILE A 375 38.97 -30.31 -15.74
C ILE A 375 38.46 -29.35 -14.67
N GLY A 376 39.14 -29.27 -13.53
CA GLY A 376 38.68 -28.53 -12.34
C GLY A 376 37.90 -29.42 -11.36
N ALA A 377 37.57 -28.88 -10.19
CA ALA A 377 36.72 -29.53 -9.18
C ALA A 377 35.40 -28.78 -9.06
N TYR A 378 34.33 -29.43 -8.59
CA TYR A 378 33.11 -28.70 -8.23
C TYR A 378 33.32 -27.93 -6.93
N ARG A 379 32.77 -26.73 -6.86
CA ARG A 379 32.62 -25.87 -5.68
C ARG A 379 31.20 -25.31 -5.67
N ASP A 380 30.79 -24.73 -4.55
CA ASP A 380 29.53 -24.00 -4.46
C ASP A 380 29.54 -22.80 -5.43
N LEU A 381 28.37 -22.48 -5.97
CA LEU A 381 28.13 -21.28 -6.77
C LEU A 381 27.79 -20.13 -5.81
N GLU A 382 28.54 -19.04 -5.89
CA GLU A 382 28.35 -17.81 -5.13
C GLU A 382 28.21 -16.64 -6.11
N ASN A 383 26.97 -16.33 -6.52
CA ASN A 383 26.67 -15.46 -7.67
C ASN A 383 27.30 -15.90 -9.00
N GLY A 384 27.73 -17.17 -9.11
CA GLY A 384 28.45 -17.69 -10.25
C GLY A 384 27.65 -17.83 -11.54
N ARG A 385 28.33 -18.29 -12.58
CA ARG A 385 27.84 -18.43 -13.95
C ARG A 385 28.03 -19.85 -14.48
N ILE A 386 27.01 -20.37 -15.17
CA ILE A 386 27.07 -21.60 -15.95
C ILE A 386 26.84 -21.27 -17.43
N ARG A 387 27.81 -21.63 -18.28
CA ARG A 387 27.74 -21.48 -19.74
C ARG A 387 27.84 -22.83 -20.44
N ILE A 388 27.04 -23.03 -21.48
CA ILE A 388 27.11 -24.20 -22.37
C ILE A 388 27.38 -23.77 -23.80
N GLU A 389 28.38 -24.40 -24.43
CA GLU A 389 28.73 -24.17 -25.83
C GLU A 389 28.51 -25.45 -26.66
N PHE A 390 27.65 -25.39 -27.66
CA PHE A 390 27.47 -26.46 -28.65
C PHE A 390 28.20 -26.14 -29.96
N ARG A 391 28.94 -27.12 -30.49
CA ARG A 391 29.70 -27.00 -31.75
C ARG A 391 29.55 -28.25 -32.61
N ASN A 392 29.72 -28.09 -33.91
CA ASN A 392 29.86 -29.20 -34.85
C ASN A 392 31.28 -29.20 -35.45
N PRO A 393 32.18 -30.09 -34.98
CA PRO A 393 33.57 -30.11 -35.42
C PRO A 393 33.77 -30.79 -36.79
N LEU A 394 32.75 -31.46 -37.35
CA LEU A 394 32.80 -31.95 -38.73
C LEU A 394 32.25 -30.87 -39.66
N MET A 395 32.95 -30.60 -40.78
CA MET A 395 32.45 -29.72 -41.85
C MET A 395 31.83 -30.55 -42.99
N PRO A 396 30.54 -30.95 -42.95
CA PRO A 396 29.85 -31.46 -44.12
C PRO A 396 29.32 -30.30 -44.99
N PRO A 397 29.03 -30.54 -46.27
CA PRO A 397 28.97 -29.46 -47.27
C PRO A 397 27.70 -28.60 -47.26
N ARG A 398 26.69 -28.82 -46.39
CA ARG A 398 25.37 -28.17 -46.62
C ARG A 398 24.58 -27.61 -45.42
N GLU A 399 24.70 -28.03 -44.16
CA GLU A 399 24.10 -27.38 -42.95
C GLU A 399 24.40 -28.18 -41.66
N GLY A 400 24.29 -27.56 -40.47
CA GLY A 400 24.47 -28.21 -39.15
C GLY A 400 23.15 -28.70 -38.52
N PRO A 401 23.19 -29.59 -37.50
CA PRO A 401 21.99 -30.08 -36.81
C PRO A 401 21.24 -29.01 -36.03
N GLU A 402 20.01 -29.32 -35.65
CA GLU A 402 19.15 -28.43 -34.86
C GLU A 402 18.88 -29.02 -33.46
N ILE A 403 19.10 -28.23 -32.40
CA ILE A 403 18.75 -28.54 -31.01
C ILE A 403 17.34 -28.05 -30.74
N ARG A 404 16.50 -28.89 -30.15
CA ARG A 404 15.17 -28.47 -29.74
C ARG A 404 15.17 -27.75 -28.39
N THR A 405 14.66 -26.52 -28.38
CA THR A 405 14.63 -25.63 -27.20
C THR A 405 13.22 -25.34 -26.66
N GLY A 406 12.15 -25.81 -27.32
CA GLY A 406 10.76 -25.62 -26.87
C GLY A 406 9.88 -26.86 -26.95
N GLU A 407 8.83 -26.93 -26.11
CA GLU A 407 7.85 -28.02 -26.09
C GLU A 407 6.66 -27.80 -27.05
N PRO A 408 6.11 -28.86 -27.68
CA PRO A 408 4.70 -28.84 -28.07
C PRO A 408 3.85 -29.20 -26.84
N VAL A 409 2.66 -28.63 -26.75
CA VAL A 409 1.70 -28.69 -25.61
C VAL A 409 1.28 -30.12 -25.17
N SER A 410 1.91 -31.20 -25.66
CA SER A 410 1.57 -32.59 -25.35
C SER A 410 2.75 -33.57 -25.24
N SER A 411 4.02 -33.14 -25.14
CA SER A 411 5.13 -34.08 -24.91
C SER A 411 6.34 -33.42 -24.22
N HIS A 412 6.85 -34.06 -23.14
CA HIS A 412 8.04 -33.71 -22.34
C HIS A 412 9.38 -33.73 -23.11
N ALA A 413 9.45 -33.09 -24.27
CA ALA A 413 10.49 -33.29 -25.29
C ALA A 413 11.39 -32.07 -25.52
N ALA A 414 11.71 -31.30 -24.46
CA ALA A 414 12.70 -30.21 -24.52
C ALA A 414 14.11 -30.66 -24.08
N SER A 415 15.14 -30.06 -24.69
CA SER A 415 16.53 -30.32 -24.33
C SER A 415 16.88 -29.66 -23.00
N HIS A 416 17.60 -30.37 -22.13
CA HIS A 416 18.00 -29.89 -20.81
C HIS A 416 19.33 -30.51 -20.37
N ILE A 417 19.93 -29.91 -19.36
CA ILE A 417 21.10 -30.41 -18.65
C ILE A 417 20.76 -30.71 -17.20
N ARG A 418 21.51 -31.61 -16.57
CA ARG A 418 21.54 -31.77 -15.12
C ARG A 418 22.92 -31.45 -14.62
N VAL A 419 22.96 -30.77 -13.49
CA VAL A 419 24.20 -30.36 -12.82
C VAL A 419 24.13 -30.75 -11.34
N PRO A 420 25.27 -31.03 -10.68
CA PRO A 420 25.31 -31.46 -9.28
C PRO A 420 25.16 -30.29 -8.30
N PHE A 421 24.11 -29.50 -8.46
CA PHE A 421 23.86 -28.33 -7.64
C PHE A 421 22.45 -28.36 -7.08
N VAL A 422 22.33 -27.97 -5.81
CA VAL A 422 21.07 -27.61 -5.17
C VAL A 422 21.04 -26.08 -5.12
N PHE A 423 20.24 -25.49 -6.02
CA PHE A 423 20.09 -24.04 -6.09
C PHE A 423 19.26 -23.54 -4.91
N SER A 424 19.75 -22.52 -4.23
CA SER A 424 18.90 -21.72 -3.34
C SER A 424 17.93 -20.92 -4.20
N GLU A 425 16.67 -20.78 -3.75
CA GLU A 425 15.60 -20.07 -4.48
C GLU A 425 16.10 -18.80 -5.16
N ILE A 426 16.18 -18.82 -6.50
CA ILE A 426 16.53 -17.65 -7.31
C ILE A 426 15.52 -16.54 -6.99
N GLU A 427 16.03 -15.33 -6.74
CA GLU A 427 15.22 -14.11 -6.66
C GLU A 427 14.36 -14.00 -7.91
N ARG A 428 13.09 -14.36 -7.76
CA ARG A 428 12.06 -13.84 -8.64
C ARG A 428 12.19 -12.32 -8.55
N ILE A 429 12.43 -11.66 -9.68
CA ILE A 429 12.07 -10.25 -9.82
C ILE A 429 10.55 -10.22 -9.70
N VAL A 430 10.05 -10.22 -8.47
CA VAL A 430 8.67 -9.84 -8.19
C VAL A 430 8.66 -8.35 -8.48
N GLU A 431 7.84 -7.92 -9.43
CA GLU A 431 7.60 -6.50 -9.64
C GLU A 431 7.05 -5.89 -8.36
N ASP A 432 7.94 -5.36 -7.54
CA ASP A 432 7.63 -4.57 -6.37
C ASP A 432 7.20 -3.19 -6.89
N THR A 433 5.89 -3.01 -7.06
CA THR A 433 5.34 -1.72 -7.50
C THR A 433 5.68 -0.68 -6.42
N PRO A 434 6.38 0.42 -6.77
CA PRO A 434 6.75 1.43 -5.77
C PRO A 434 5.51 1.90 -5.02
N PRO A 435 5.48 1.82 -3.69
CA PRO A 435 4.31 2.21 -2.93
C PRO A 435 4.09 3.72 -3.02
N LEU A 436 2.84 4.15 -2.83
CA LEU A 436 2.53 5.59 -2.80
C LEU A 436 3.37 6.30 -1.72
N PRO A 437 4.00 7.44 -2.06
CA PRO A 437 4.83 8.14 -1.11
C PRO A 437 4.02 8.70 0.05
N ALA A 438 4.53 8.52 1.26
CA ALA A 438 4.02 9.08 2.49
C ALA A 438 4.23 10.59 2.50
N LEU A 439 3.12 11.33 2.61
CA LEU A 439 3.13 12.78 2.76
C LEU A 439 2.86 13.13 4.22
N TYR A 440 3.92 13.45 4.95
CA TYR A 440 3.82 13.87 6.34
C TYR A 440 3.43 15.35 6.45
N PRO A 441 2.42 15.72 7.26
CA PRO A 441 2.02 17.12 7.43
C PRO A 441 3.06 17.90 8.25
N GLU A 442 3.16 19.21 7.99
CA GLU A 442 4.08 20.13 8.70
C GLU A 442 3.95 20.06 10.23
N SER A 443 2.78 19.69 10.74
CA SER A 443 2.51 19.57 12.18
C SER A 443 3.41 18.54 12.89
N ILE A 444 3.90 17.52 12.18
CA ILE A 444 4.77 16.47 12.72
C ILE A 444 6.19 16.50 12.16
N LEU A 445 6.51 17.50 11.32
CA LEU A 445 7.86 17.70 10.80
C LEU A 445 8.65 18.64 11.72
N CYS A 446 9.97 18.48 11.68
CA CYS A 446 10.88 19.45 12.27
C CYS A 446 10.81 20.77 11.49
N PRO A 447 10.66 21.92 12.17
CA PRO A 447 10.72 23.21 11.50
C PRO A 447 12.15 23.48 11.01
N ALA A 448 12.29 24.38 10.02
CA ALA A 448 13.58 24.70 9.43
C ALA A 448 14.62 25.21 10.45
N GLU A 449 14.19 25.98 11.46
CA GLU A 449 15.05 26.47 12.56
C GLU A 449 14.26 26.61 13.87
N GLY A 450 14.98 26.57 15.00
CA GLY A 450 14.49 27.11 16.28
C GLY A 450 13.74 26.16 17.22
N ASP A 451 13.54 24.89 16.88
CA ASP A 451 12.98 23.90 17.82
C ASP A 451 14.08 23.16 18.59
N ALA A 452 14.02 23.24 19.92
CA ALA A 452 15.00 22.65 20.82
C ALA A 452 14.95 21.12 20.89
N ARG A 453 14.08 20.43 20.15
CA ARG A 453 14.05 18.97 20.05
C ARG A 453 14.41 18.44 18.66
N CYS A 454 14.58 19.33 17.69
CA CYS A 454 14.84 18.95 16.31
C CYS A 454 16.30 19.17 15.90
N ALA A 455 16.88 18.18 15.25
CA ALA A 455 18.13 18.33 14.54
C ALA A 455 17.97 19.26 13.33
N ALA A 456 19.06 19.96 13.00
CA ALA A 456 19.14 20.70 11.75
C ALA A 456 19.39 19.73 10.59
N VAL A 457 18.66 19.91 9.49
CA VAL A 457 18.95 19.27 8.22
C VAL A 457 20.23 19.89 7.66
N ARG A 458 21.37 19.23 7.86
CA ARG A 458 22.64 19.68 7.25
C ARG A 458 22.69 19.14 5.82
N THR A 459 22.54 20.02 4.84
CA THR A 459 22.73 19.69 3.43
C THR A 459 24.16 20.09 3.03
N GLY A 460 25.04 19.11 2.84
CA GLY A 460 26.38 19.33 2.31
C GLY A 460 27.43 18.44 2.96
N GLY A 461 27.92 17.46 2.20
CA GLY A 461 28.95 16.52 2.61
C GLY A 461 30.24 17.22 3.00
N ILE A 462 30.54 17.23 4.30
CA ILE A 462 31.80 17.76 4.85
C ILE A 462 32.96 16.78 4.58
N LEU A 463 32.64 15.50 4.39
CA LEU A 463 33.62 14.43 4.21
C LEU A 463 33.78 14.05 2.74
N ALA A 464 35.03 13.83 2.33
CA ALA A 464 35.35 13.20 1.05
C ALA A 464 34.79 11.75 1.02
N PRO A 465 34.49 11.17 -0.16
CA PRO A 465 33.83 9.86 -0.27
C PRO A 465 34.48 8.75 0.57
N GLU A 466 35.81 8.66 0.55
CA GLU A 466 36.55 7.65 1.32
C GLU A 466 36.50 7.91 2.84
N ALA A 467 36.57 9.18 3.26
CA ALA A 467 36.44 9.54 4.67
C ALA A 467 35.03 9.28 5.19
N ARG A 468 34.00 9.49 4.35
CA ARG A 468 32.61 9.13 4.65
C ARG A 468 32.46 7.62 4.80
N ARG A 469 33.01 6.82 3.88
CA ARG A 469 32.98 5.34 3.95
C ARG A 469 33.56 4.84 5.27
N LEU A 470 34.76 5.30 5.63
CA LEU A 470 35.43 4.92 6.88
C LEU A 470 34.66 5.37 8.13
N ALA A 471 34.08 6.58 8.10
CA ALA A 471 33.26 7.08 9.21
C ALA A 471 31.95 6.29 9.35
N ARG A 472 31.35 5.87 8.23
CA ARG A 472 30.17 5.00 8.20
C ARG A 472 30.48 3.64 8.80
N GLU A 473 31.60 3.02 8.41
CA GLU A 473 32.07 1.75 8.98
C GLU A 473 32.29 1.86 10.49
N ALA A 474 33.06 2.86 10.94
CA ALA A 474 33.28 3.10 12.37
C ALA A 474 31.97 3.37 13.14
N GLY A 475 31.02 4.05 12.50
CA GLY A 475 29.69 4.33 13.02
C GLY A 475 28.84 3.06 13.17
N LEU A 476 28.79 2.21 12.14
CA LEU A 476 28.10 0.92 12.18
C LEU A 476 28.72 -0.01 13.23
N ASP A 477 30.05 -0.08 13.29
CA ASP A 477 30.79 -0.81 14.32
C ASP A 477 30.45 -0.31 15.73
N ALA A 478 30.27 1.00 15.90
CA ALA A 478 29.86 1.58 17.18
C ALA A 478 28.38 1.30 17.51
N PHE A 479 27.50 1.32 16.51
CA PHE A 479 26.06 1.12 16.67
C PHE A 479 25.69 -0.35 16.95
N ARG A 480 26.44 -1.28 16.35
CA ARG A 480 26.34 -2.74 16.53
C ARG A 480 27.18 -3.26 17.70
N PHE A 481 27.99 -2.40 18.32
CA PHE A 481 28.80 -2.77 19.48
C PHE A 481 27.91 -3.12 20.68
N GLN A 482 28.13 -4.30 21.25
CA GLN A 482 27.45 -4.72 22.49
C GLN A 482 28.02 -3.94 23.68
N GLY A 483 27.33 -2.84 24.01
CA GLY A 483 27.64 -1.98 25.16
C GLY A 483 26.97 -2.48 26.44
N ASN A 484 26.82 -1.57 27.40
CA ASN A 484 26.02 -1.86 28.59
C ASN A 484 24.55 -2.06 28.16
N HIS A 485 23.95 -3.19 28.54
CA HIS A 485 22.56 -3.55 28.19
C HIS A 485 22.30 -3.80 26.70
N GLY A 486 23.34 -4.16 25.93
CA GLY A 486 23.24 -4.51 24.52
C GLY A 486 23.73 -3.43 23.56
N SER A 487 23.56 -3.70 22.28
CA SER A 487 23.87 -2.80 21.17
C SER A 487 22.71 -1.88 20.85
N CYS A 488 22.99 -0.73 20.23
CA CYS A 488 21.93 0.13 19.72
C CYS A 488 21.14 -0.59 18.61
N ALA A 489 21.83 -1.37 17.77
CA ALA A 489 21.23 -2.18 16.70
C ALA A 489 20.24 -3.25 17.20
N GLY A 490 20.34 -3.69 18.46
CA GLY A 490 19.40 -4.61 19.09
C GLY A 490 18.10 -3.97 19.58
N CYS A 491 18.00 -2.63 19.51
CA CYS A 491 16.78 -1.87 19.84
C CYS A 491 16.26 -0.99 18.71
N HIS A 492 17.10 -0.68 17.72
CA HIS A 492 16.81 0.21 16.60
C HIS A 492 16.82 -0.54 15.26
N VAL A 493 16.60 0.18 14.16
CA VAL A 493 16.93 -0.38 12.84
C VAL A 493 18.46 -0.57 12.80
N PRO A 494 19.00 -1.74 12.38
CA PRO A 494 20.43 -2.10 12.53
C PRO A 494 21.50 -1.17 11.93
N ASP A 495 21.12 -0.16 11.13
CA ASP A 495 21.99 0.88 10.59
C ASP A 495 21.68 2.30 11.14
N GLY A 496 20.79 2.41 12.12
CA GLY A 496 20.37 3.66 12.75
C GLY A 496 19.54 4.59 11.86
N PHE A 497 18.96 4.07 10.76
CA PHE A 497 18.16 4.89 9.83
C PHE A 497 16.95 5.56 10.49
N ASP A 498 16.34 4.93 11.49
CA ASP A 498 15.24 5.51 12.26
C ASP A 498 15.66 6.77 13.04
N LEU A 499 16.87 6.81 13.59
CA LEU A 499 17.46 8.00 14.22
C LEU A 499 17.83 9.09 13.21
N ALA A 500 18.10 8.71 11.96
CA ALA A 500 18.36 9.63 10.87
C ALA A 500 17.08 10.38 10.48
N ILE A 501 16.00 9.66 10.24
CA ILE A 501 14.72 10.22 9.78
C ILE A 501 13.91 10.88 10.89
N ILE A 502 13.93 10.34 12.12
CA ILE A 502 13.35 10.99 13.29
C ILE A 502 14.40 11.95 13.82
N GLY A 503 14.15 13.25 13.68
CA GLY A 503 15.11 14.34 13.83
C GLY A 503 15.60 14.58 15.26
N TYR A 504 16.02 13.55 15.99
CA TYR A 504 16.70 13.66 17.27
C TYR A 504 17.98 14.46 17.10
N ARG A 505 18.21 15.40 18.01
CA ARG A 505 19.43 16.20 18.05
C ARG A 505 20.62 15.35 18.44
N ASP A 506 21.78 15.78 17.95
CA ASP A 506 23.06 15.16 18.25
C ASP A 506 23.33 15.11 19.77
N GLU A 507 22.91 16.11 20.54
CA GLU A 507 23.03 16.11 22.01
C GLU A 507 22.18 15.02 22.68
N ASP A 508 20.98 14.78 22.16
CA ASP A 508 20.06 13.78 22.69
C ASP A 508 20.53 12.36 22.33
N ILE A 509 20.97 12.15 21.07
CA ILE A 509 21.58 10.88 20.63
C ILE A 509 22.83 10.58 21.45
N ARG A 510 23.75 11.55 21.57
CA ARG A 510 24.98 11.38 22.35
C ARG A 510 24.71 11.05 23.81
N ARG A 511 23.81 11.80 24.46
CA ARG A 511 23.48 11.60 25.88
C ARG A 511 22.99 10.18 26.13
N ARG A 512 22.08 9.69 25.29
CA ARG A 512 21.55 8.33 25.43
C ARG A 512 22.59 7.28 25.08
N ALA A 513 23.36 7.47 24.01
CA ALA A 513 24.43 6.54 23.64
C ALA A 513 25.50 6.39 24.75
N LEU A 514 25.82 7.45 25.49
CA LEU A 514 26.78 7.43 26.60
C LEU A 514 26.38 6.53 27.78
N GLU A 515 25.10 6.13 27.88
CA GLU A 515 24.65 5.15 28.87
C GLU A 515 25.10 3.72 28.49
N HIS A 516 25.38 3.49 27.20
CA HIS A 516 25.68 2.18 26.63
C HIS A 516 27.14 2.04 26.17
N VAL A 517 27.71 3.06 25.53
CA VAL A 517 29.02 3.01 24.87
C VAL A 517 29.97 4.11 25.32
N SER A 518 31.25 3.99 24.95
CA SER A 518 32.26 5.00 25.24
C SER A 518 31.96 6.35 24.55
N ALA A 519 32.56 7.43 25.05
CA ALA A 519 32.44 8.75 24.43
C ALA A 519 32.91 8.79 22.97
N GLU A 520 33.93 7.99 22.62
CA GLU A 520 34.40 7.88 21.24
C GLU A 520 33.35 7.21 20.34
N LYS A 521 32.77 6.09 20.79
CA LYS A 521 31.72 5.37 20.06
C LYS A 521 30.44 6.20 19.96
N SER A 522 30.08 6.98 20.99
CA SER A 522 28.88 7.83 20.93
C SER A 522 29.01 8.95 19.89
N GLU A 523 30.20 9.54 19.70
CA GLU A 523 30.42 10.47 18.58
C GLU A 523 30.39 9.77 17.23
N ALA A 524 30.93 8.55 17.11
CA ALA A 524 30.83 7.77 15.88
C ALA A 524 29.38 7.46 15.49
N ILE A 525 28.51 7.19 16.47
CA ILE A 525 27.06 7.02 16.25
C ILE A 525 26.40 8.32 15.77
N VAL A 526 26.74 9.46 16.38
CA VAL A 526 26.23 10.77 15.91
C VAL A 526 26.64 11.03 14.46
N GLU A 527 27.88 10.68 14.09
CA GLU A 527 28.35 10.84 12.72
C GLU A 527 27.66 9.86 11.75
N LEU A 528 27.42 8.61 12.16
CA LEU A 528 26.62 7.65 11.39
C LEU A 528 25.24 8.23 11.04
N VAL A 529 24.54 8.79 12.03
CA VAL A 529 23.20 9.36 11.84
C VAL A 529 23.23 10.54 10.85
N ARG A 530 24.29 11.36 10.87
CA ARG A 530 24.46 12.44 9.88
C ARG A 530 24.72 11.90 8.49
N ILE A 531 25.57 10.88 8.36
CA ILE A 531 25.87 10.22 7.08
C ILE A 531 24.59 9.62 6.50
N GLN A 532 23.78 8.94 7.31
CA GLN A 532 22.50 8.38 6.87
C GLN A 532 21.54 9.46 6.35
N ARG A 533 21.48 10.64 7.00
CA ARG A 533 20.69 11.78 6.49
C ARG A 533 21.17 12.27 5.13
N GLU A 534 22.48 12.27 4.90
CA GLU A 534 23.08 12.66 3.61
C GLU A 534 22.86 11.61 2.51
N GLU A 535 23.16 10.34 2.79
CA GLU A 535 23.08 9.22 1.82
C GLU A 535 21.64 9.00 1.32
N HIS A 536 20.66 9.18 2.22
CA HIS A 536 19.25 9.09 1.88
C HIS A 536 18.61 10.44 1.48
N ALA A 537 19.42 11.49 1.29
CA ALA A 537 18.96 12.82 0.88
C ALA A 537 17.77 13.36 1.71
N LEU A 538 17.80 13.15 3.03
CA LEU A 538 16.68 13.51 3.92
C LEU A 538 16.60 15.03 4.10
N THR A 539 15.70 15.67 3.34
CA THR A 539 15.50 17.13 3.40
C THR A 539 14.49 17.58 4.45
N GLN A 540 13.68 16.66 4.97
CA GLN A 540 12.69 16.91 6.03
C GLN A 540 12.76 15.79 7.06
N LEU A 541 12.84 16.16 8.34
CA LEU A 541 12.92 15.21 9.45
C LEU A 541 11.61 15.16 10.21
N LEU A 542 11.27 13.98 10.73
CA LEU A 542 10.13 13.77 11.61
C LEU A 542 10.44 14.32 13.00
N HIS A 543 9.49 15.03 13.60
CA HIS A 543 9.69 15.69 14.88
C HIS A 543 9.65 14.67 16.04
N PRO A 544 10.72 14.51 16.85
CA PRO A 544 10.82 13.47 17.87
C PRO A 544 9.69 13.45 18.91
N ALA A 545 9.22 14.63 19.34
CA ALA A 545 8.13 14.72 20.33
C ALA A 545 6.70 14.64 19.76
N LYS A 546 6.52 14.74 18.43
CA LYS A 546 5.21 14.82 17.78
C LYS A 546 4.92 13.61 16.90
N PHE A 547 5.93 13.09 16.22
CA PHE A 547 5.84 11.87 15.45
C PHE A 547 5.49 10.69 16.36
N ARG A 548 4.45 9.97 15.98
CA ARG A 548 3.97 8.73 16.59
C ARG A 548 3.73 7.77 15.43
N PRO A 549 4.50 6.68 15.31
CA PRO A 549 4.36 5.80 14.18
C PRO A 549 2.93 5.25 14.10
N LEU A 550 2.42 5.15 12.87
CA LEU A 550 1.05 4.72 12.57
C LEU A 550 -0.06 5.54 13.24
N GLN A 551 0.20 6.72 13.82
CA GLN A 551 -0.88 7.54 14.39
C GLN A 551 -1.90 7.93 13.30
N PRO A 552 -3.17 7.52 13.41
CA PRO A 552 -4.20 7.89 12.46
C PRO A 552 -4.32 9.41 12.33
N GLY A 553 -4.32 9.90 11.09
CA GLY A 553 -4.35 11.31 10.74
C GLY A 553 -3.13 12.10 11.24
N PHE A 554 -2.02 11.41 11.54
CA PHE A 554 -0.71 11.93 12.01
C PHE A 554 -0.71 12.65 13.35
N ALA A 555 -1.87 13.02 13.89
CA ALA A 555 -2.01 13.68 15.17
C ALA A 555 -3.31 13.24 15.83
N ALA A 556 -3.26 13.06 17.15
CA ALA A 556 -4.47 12.83 17.91
C ALA A 556 -5.31 14.11 18.01
N LEU A 557 -6.63 13.93 18.06
CA LEU A 557 -7.57 15.02 18.26
C LEU A 557 -7.33 15.74 19.61
N PRO A 558 -7.59 17.06 19.68
CA PRO A 558 -7.31 17.85 20.86
C PRO A 558 -8.19 17.47 22.04
N GLY A 559 -7.66 17.64 23.25
CA GLY A 559 -8.37 17.39 24.50
C GLY A 559 -7.41 16.97 25.62
N ASN A 560 -7.57 17.57 26.79
CA ASN A 560 -6.71 17.29 27.95
C ASN A 560 -7.08 15.96 28.60
N THR A 561 -8.35 15.57 28.52
CA THR A 561 -8.84 14.30 29.06
C THR A 561 -9.22 13.32 27.94
N PRO A 562 -9.17 12.00 28.21
CA PRO A 562 -9.70 10.99 27.29
C PRO A 562 -11.15 11.26 26.86
N ARG A 563 -11.99 11.74 27.78
CA ARG A 563 -13.39 12.08 27.52
C ARG A 563 -13.53 13.22 26.49
N GLU A 564 -12.72 14.27 26.62
CA GLU A 564 -12.73 15.40 25.68
C GLU A 564 -12.29 14.96 24.28
N ARG A 565 -11.26 14.10 24.20
CA ARG A 565 -10.78 13.57 22.91
C ARG A 565 -11.78 12.61 22.27
N ASP A 566 -12.49 11.80 23.05
CA ASP A 566 -13.60 10.97 22.57
C ASP A 566 -14.77 11.82 22.04
N PHE A 567 -15.08 12.94 22.70
CA PHE A 567 -16.07 13.90 22.19
C PHE A 567 -15.60 14.60 20.91
N ALA A 568 -14.34 15.02 20.85
CA ALA A 568 -13.75 15.59 19.65
C ALA A 568 -13.81 14.61 18.47
N PHE A 569 -13.60 13.32 18.71
CA PHE A 569 -13.71 12.27 17.70
C PHE A 569 -15.12 12.12 17.13
N LEU A 570 -16.15 12.07 17.99
CA LEU A 570 -17.54 12.04 17.52
C LEU A 570 -17.90 13.27 16.68
N ARG A 571 -17.41 14.45 17.07
CA ARG A 571 -17.59 15.67 16.27
C ARG A 571 -16.83 15.60 14.95
N HIS A 572 -15.59 15.11 14.94
CA HIS A 572 -14.81 14.93 13.72
C HIS A 572 -15.54 14.02 12.71
N LEU A 573 -16.10 12.90 13.17
CA LEU A 573 -16.89 12.00 12.33
C LEU A 573 -18.16 12.67 11.77
N ALA A 574 -18.84 13.49 12.57
CA ALA A 574 -20.09 14.14 12.16
C ALA A 574 -19.86 15.37 11.27
N GLU A 575 -18.92 16.23 11.64
CA GLU A 575 -18.75 17.57 11.07
C GLU A 575 -17.76 17.58 9.91
N GLU A 576 -16.69 16.79 9.98
CA GLU A 576 -15.63 16.76 8.97
C GLU A 576 -15.80 15.59 8.01
N GLN A 577 -16.00 14.37 8.53
CA GLN A 577 -16.24 13.18 7.70
C GLN A 577 -17.67 13.10 7.18
N SER A 578 -18.60 13.89 7.73
CA SER A 578 -20.03 13.90 7.35
C SER A 578 -20.64 12.49 7.29
N LEU A 579 -20.25 11.63 8.24
CA LEU A 579 -20.68 10.24 8.28
C LEU A 579 -22.18 10.20 8.57
N ILE A 580 -22.96 9.60 7.67
CA ILE A 580 -24.43 9.60 7.76
C ILE A 580 -24.94 8.91 9.02
N LEU A 581 -24.16 7.99 9.59
CA LEU A 581 -24.41 7.38 10.89
C LEU A 581 -24.54 8.39 12.04
N LEU A 582 -23.95 9.58 11.90
CA LEU A 582 -24.09 10.67 12.87
C LEU A 582 -24.97 11.81 12.38
N THR A 583 -24.97 12.10 11.07
CA THR A 583 -25.59 13.33 10.54
C THR A 583 -27.06 13.20 10.13
N ASP A 584 -27.57 11.99 9.90
CA ASP A 584 -28.98 11.74 9.52
C ASP A 584 -29.53 10.49 10.22
N VAL A 585 -30.83 10.23 10.08
CA VAL A 585 -31.47 8.99 10.51
C VAL A 585 -31.37 7.95 9.39
N ILE A 586 -30.93 6.74 9.72
CA ILE A 586 -30.98 5.60 8.79
C ILE A 586 -32.39 5.00 8.80
N ASP A 587 -33.22 5.49 7.89
CA ASP A 587 -34.64 5.13 7.77
C ASP A 587 -34.99 4.47 6.44
N SER A 588 -33.98 4.13 5.63
CA SER A 588 -34.16 3.48 4.33
C SER A 588 -32.92 2.67 3.94
N ARG A 589 -33.13 1.70 3.03
CA ARG A 589 -32.06 0.90 2.43
C ARG A 589 -30.97 1.77 1.79
N ALA A 590 -31.35 2.75 0.98
CA ALA A 590 -30.39 3.61 0.29
C ALA A 590 -29.46 4.36 1.26
N LYS A 591 -29.97 4.79 2.42
CA LYS A 591 -29.14 5.41 3.45
C LYS A 591 -28.24 4.40 4.17
N ALA A 592 -28.70 3.16 4.37
CA ALA A 592 -27.89 2.10 4.95
C ALA A 592 -26.73 1.70 4.02
N GLU A 593 -26.99 1.55 2.72
CA GLU A 593 -25.95 1.28 1.70
C GLU A 593 -24.97 2.45 1.59
N LEU A 594 -25.44 3.70 1.67
CA LEU A 594 -24.56 4.86 1.75
C LEU A 594 -23.70 4.86 3.01
N ALA A 595 -24.25 4.48 4.16
CA ALA A 595 -23.50 4.39 5.42
C ALA A 595 -22.39 3.33 5.33
N GLU A 596 -22.70 2.16 4.77
CA GLU A 596 -21.71 1.12 4.49
C GLU A 596 -20.63 1.61 3.54
N GLN A 597 -21.01 2.23 2.42
CA GLN A 597 -20.06 2.78 1.45
C GLN A 597 -19.13 3.80 2.10
N GLN A 598 -19.65 4.71 2.93
CA GLN A 598 -18.84 5.67 3.65
C GLN A 598 -17.86 4.98 4.61
N LEU A 599 -18.30 3.97 5.37
CA LEU A 599 -17.42 3.22 6.27
C LEU A 599 -16.29 2.50 5.54
N LEU A 600 -16.58 1.87 4.41
CA LEU A 600 -15.61 1.16 3.58
C LEU A 600 -14.63 2.13 2.88
N ALA A 601 -15.10 3.31 2.49
CA ALA A 601 -14.29 4.32 1.80
C ALA A 601 -13.39 5.14 2.74
N LEU A 602 -13.59 5.07 4.05
CA LEU A 602 -12.76 5.81 5.01
C LEU A 602 -11.33 5.27 5.01
N ASP A 603 -10.36 6.12 4.72
CA ASP A 603 -8.94 5.84 4.94
C ASP A 603 -8.60 6.01 6.44
N VAL A 604 -8.40 4.90 7.16
CA VAL A 604 -8.03 4.94 8.59
C VAL A 604 -6.70 5.62 8.84
N HIS A 605 -5.76 5.62 7.88
CA HIS A 605 -4.47 6.29 8.06
C HIS A 605 -4.63 7.81 8.09
N LYS A 606 -5.69 8.34 7.47
CA LYS A 606 -5.98 9.79 7.42
C LYS A 606 -7.03 10.24 8.45
N LEU A 607 -7.81 9.31 9.00
CA LEU A 607 -8.84 9.62 9.99
C LEU A 607 -8.20 9.97 11.35
N GLN A 608 -8.28 11.23 11.78
CA GLN A 608 -7.79 11.59 13.11
C GLN A 608 -8.64 10.96 14.20
N ILE A 609 -7.97 10.37 15.20
CA ILE A 609 -8.61 9.75 16.37
C ILE A 609 -8.19 10.45 17.67
N GLY A 610 -8.95 10.25 18.74
CA GLY A 610 -8.63 10.79 20.07
C GLY A 610 -7.59 9.98 20.84
N VAL A 611 -7.38 8.70 20.51
CA VAL A 611 -6.33 7.87 21.10
C VAL A 611 -4.96 8.31 20.58
N ARG A 612 -4.02 8.56 21.49
CA ARG A 612 -2.61 8.81 21.13
C ARG A 612 -1.92 7.45 21.04
N LEU A 613 -1.26 7.16 19.93
CA LEU A 613 -0.38 5.99 19.85
C LEU A 613 0.96 6.31 20.53
N ASP A 614 1.83 5.33 20.72
CA ASP A 614 3.10 5.53 21.44
C ASP A 614 4.12 6.32 20.60
N ARG A 615 5.03 7.06 21.25
CA ARG A 615 6.15 7.69 20.55
C ARG A 615 7.20 6.65 20.19
N TRP A 616 8.05 6.99 19.23
CA TRP A 616 9.22 6.18 18.91
C TRP A 616 10.03 5.88 20.17
N SER A 617 10.38 6.94 20.91
CA SER A 617 10.93 6.81 22.25
C SER A 617 10.40 7.87 23.20
N GLU A 618 10.18 7.46 24.45
CA GLU A 618 9.84 8.35 25.55
C GLU A 618 11.12 8.70 26.33
N ASP A 619 11.27 9.98 26.67
CA ASP A 619 12.49 10.49 27.32
C ASP A 619 12.12 11.45 28.45
N THR A 620 12.36 11.00 29.69
CA THR A 620 12.02 11.75 30.91
C THR A 620 12.84 13.03 31.07
N PHE A 621 14.01 13.13 30.42
CA PHE A 621 14.77 14.38 30.34
C PHE A 621 13.93 15.51 29.74
N HIS A 622 13.02 15.15 28.83
CA HIS A 622 12.13 16.04 28.11
C HIS A 622 10.72 16.12 28.71
N GLY A 623 10.55 15.70 29.96
CA GLY A 623 9.30 15.72 30.70
C GLY A 623 8.54 14.38 30.67
N PRO A 624 7.43 14.28 31.40
CA PRO A 624 6.74 13.02 31.57
C PRO A 624 5.92 12.63 30.32
N SER A 625 5.73 11.33 30.11
CA SER A 625 5.01 10.77 28.96
C SER A 625 3.53 10.52 29.26
N HIS A 626 2.72 10.33 28.21
CA HIS A 626 1.31 9.93 28.25
C HIS A 626 0.34 10.68 29.20
N ILE A 627 0.62 11.94 29.55
CA ILE A 627 -0.24 12.79 30.40
C ILE A 627 -1.69 12.83 29.89
N GLY A 628 -2.65 12.35 30.68
CA GLY A 628 -4.07 12.35 30.32
C GLY A 628 -4.44 11.36 29.21
N GLN A 629 -3.68 10.27 29.03
CA GLN A 629 -3.95 9.23 28.03
C GLN A 629 -4.95 8.18 28.48
N ASP A 630 -4.98 7.87 29.78
CA ASP A 630 -5.81 6.82 30.36
C ASP A 630 -6.90 7.42 31.28
N PRO A 631 -8.13 6.87 31.29
CA PRO A 631 -9.20 7.30 32.19
C PRO A 631 -8.88 7.24 33.69
N ASP A 632 -8.03 6.30 34.10
CA ASP A 632 -7.63 6.09 35.49
C ASP A 632 -6.44 7.00 35.88
N ASP A 633 -5.91 7.79 34.94
CA ASP A 633 -5.05 8.94 35.22
C ASP A 633 -5.91 10.08 35.81
N SER A 634 -6.10 10.02 37.13
CA SER A 634 -7.11 10.72 37.95
C SER A 634 -7.23 12.25 37.80
N ALA A 635 -6.35 12.90 37.04
CA ALA A 635 -6.48 14.34 36.76
C ALA A 635 -6.04 14.74 35.34
N GLY A 636 -5.56 13.80 34.51
CA GLY A 636 -4.87 14.12 33.25
C GLY A 636 -3.70 15.09 33.40
N ASN A 637 -3.16 15.22 34.62
CA ASN A 637 -2.10 16.15 35.01
C ASN A 637 -0.88 15.43 35.60
N THR A 638 -0.94 14.10 35.70
CA THR A 638 0.13 13.25 36.24
C THR A 638 0.65 12.38 35.10
N GLY A 639 1.74 12.79 34.46
CA GLY A 639 2.36 11.98 33.42
C GLY A 639 3.15 10.82 34.00
N GLN A 640 3.36 9.80 33.18
CA GLN A 640 4.17 8.63 33.54
C GLN A 640 5.65 9.01 33.44
N SER A 641 6.40 8.71 34.49
CA SER A 641 7.86 8.81 34.47
C SER A 641 8.38 7.40 34.19
N ALA A 642 9.42 7.25 33.38
CA ALA A 642 9.99 5.91 33.14
C ALA A 642 8.94 4.97 32.51
N SER A 643 8.44 5.33 31.32
CA SER A 643 7.38 4.56 30.66
C SER A 643 7.91 3.60 29.60
N VAL A 644 7.67 2.30 29.75
CA VAL A 644 7.86 1.27 28.71
C VAL A 644 6.78 1.32 27.62
N ALA A 645 5.86 2.29 27.66
CA ALA A 645 4.87 2.57 26.63
C ALA A 645 5.46 3.37 25.45
N GLU A 646 6.52 2.83 24.87
CA GLU A 646 7.21 3.38 23.70
C GLU A 646 7.47 2.28 22.66
N TRP A 647 7.92 2.65 21.46
CA TRP A 647 8.28 1.68 20.43
C TRP A 647 9.60 0.95 20.73
N LEU A 648 10.61 1.66 21.24
CA LEU A 648 11.90 1.04 21.54
C LEU A 648 11.77 -0.09 22.58
N PRO A 649 12.34 -1.27 22.30
CA PRO A 649 12.46 -2.31 23.31
C PRO A 649 13.42 -1.86 24.40
N ASN A 650 13.12 -2.26 25.64
CA ASN A 650 13.95 -1.99 26.81
C ASN A 650 14.90 -3.16 27.12
N LEU A 651 14.83 -4.25 26.37
CA LEU A 651 15.76 -5.39 26.39
C LEU A 651 16.25 -5.61 24.96
N ALA A 652 17.55 -5.51 24.74
CA ALA A 652 18.14 -5.62 23.41
C ALA A 652 18.03 -7.04 22.84
N THR A 653 17.70 -7.11 21.55
CA THR A 653 17.68 -8.33 20.74
C THR A 653 19.00 -8.43 19.98
N GLU A 654 19.86 -9.37 20.37
CA GLU A 654 21.22 -9.50 19.86
C GLU A 654 21.36 -10.71 18.95
N PRO A 655 22.21 -10.66 17.91
CA PRO A 655 22.59 -11.87 17.17
C PRO A 655 23.12 -12.95 18.12
N LEU A 656 22.72 -14.20 17.86
CA LEU A 656 23.24 -15.35 18.58
C LEU A 656 24.76 -15.48 18.35
N PRO A 657 25.50 -16.14 19.26
CA PRO A 657 26.90 -16.45 19.04
C PRO A 657 27.12 -17.08 17.65
N ASP A 658 28.14 -16.61 16.94
CA ASP A 658 28.50 -17.04 15.57
C ASP A 658 27.49 -16.67 14.45
N GLN A 659 26.40 -15.96 14.76
CA GLN A 659 25.43 -15.47 13.77
C GLN A 659 25.57 -13.99 13.43
N ASP A 660 26.42 -13.26 14.16
CA ASP A 660 26.58 -11.80 14.07
C ASP A 660 26.86 -11.29 12.65
N GLU A 661 27.92 -11.83 12.02
CA GLU A 661 28.31 -11.46 10.66
C GLU A 661 27.23 -11.80 9.63
N ALA A 662 26.65 -13.01 9.72
CA ALA A 662 25.61 -13.45 8.80
C ALA A 662 24.30 -12.64 8.94
N PHE A 663 23.93 -12.30 10.17
CA PHE A 663 22.73 -11.53 10.47
C PHE A 663 22.84 -10.10 9.93
N TYR A 664 23.93 -9.40 10.26
CA TYR A 664 24.15 -8.04 9.77
C TYR A 664 24.41 -7.98 8.27
N ALA A 665 25.10 -8.96 7.68
CA ALA A 665 25.23 -9.07 6.22
C ALA A 665 23.88 -9.33 5.52
N SER A 666 22.95 -10.04 6.17
CA SER A 666 21.58 -10.19 5.66
C SER A 666 20.82 -8.86 5.71
N PHE A 667 20.98 -8.09 6.78
CA PHE A 667 20.37 -6.77 6.90
C PHE A 667 20.96 -5.78 5.89
N ASP A 668 22.28 -5.72 5.75
CA ASP A 668 22.97 -4.76 4.89
C ASP A 668 22.58 -4.95 3.42
N ARG A 669 22.51 -6.20 2.94
CA ARG A 669 21.99 -6.51 1.59
C ARG A 669 20.56 -6.03 1.39
N TYR A 670 19.70 -6.19 2.39
CA TYR A 670 18.34 -5.65 2.36
C TYR A 670 18.36 -4.11 2.31
N ALA A 671 19.17 -3.46 3.14
CA ALA A 671 19.21 -2.00 3.26
C ALA A 671 19.68 -1.31 1.97
N GLU A 672 20.55 -1.96 1.20
CA GLU A 672 21.01 -1.52 -0.13
C GLU A 672 19.89 -1.54 -1.18
N ASN A 673 19.01 -2.54 -1.15
CA ASN A 673 17.86 -2.67 -2.05
C ASN A 673 16.58 -3.07 -1.29
N PRO A 674 15.87 -2.10 -0.68
CA PRO A 674 14.82 -2.37 0.30
C PRO A 674 13.50 -2.73 -0.37
N THR A 675 13.42 -3.88 -1.05
CA THR A 675 12.15 -4.44 -1.52
C THR A 675 11.39 -5.13 -0.39
N ASP A 676 10.07 -5.28 -0.51
CA ASP A 676 9.26 -6.05 0.45
C ASP A 676 9.80 -7.49 0.58
N LEU A 677 10.20 -8.09 -0.54
CA LEU A 677 10.78 -9.44 -0.58
C LEU A 677 12.12 -9.52 0.18
N ALA A 678 13.04 -8.58 -0.10
CA ALA A 678 14.32 -8.53 0.60
C ALA A 678 14.13 -8.29 2.11
N PHE A 679 13.17 -7.44 2.46
CA PHE A 679 12.81 -7.17 3.84
C PHE A 679 12.33 -8.41 4.57
N TRP A 680 11.35 -9.15 4.01
CA TRP A 680 10.81 -10.33 4.70
C TRP A 680 11.83 -11.45 4.87
N ARG A 681 12.76 -11.62 3.94
CA ARG A 681 13.88 -12.58 4.06
C ARG A 681 14.82 -12.25 5.22
N PHE A 682 15.03 -10.97 5.50
CA PHE A 682 15.73 -10.53 6.70
C PHE A 682 14.86 -10.71 7.95
N TYR A 683 13.62 -10.23 7.90
CA TYR A 683 12.69 -10.23 9.03
C TYR A 683 12.45 -11.63 9.60
N ASP A 684 12.20 -12.62 8.74
CA ASP A 684 11.87 -13.99 9.17
C ASP A 684 13.04 -14.67 9.91
N ARG A 685 14.28 -14.19 9.71
CA ARG A 685 15.47 -14.70 10.40
C ARG A 685 15.66 -14.11 11.80
N ILE A 686 14.94 -13.05 12.16
CA ILE A 686 15.14 -12.35 13.44
C ILE A 686 15.01 -13.32 14.61
N ARG A 687 13.89 -14.05 14.72
CA ARG A 687 13.68 -14.95 15.87
C ARG A 687 14.64 -16.13 15.91
N GLU A 688 15.07 -16.62 14.76
CA GLU A 688 15.95 -17.78 14.64
C GLU A 688 17.41 -17.44 14.94
N ASN A 689 17.83 -16.24 14.58
CA ASN A 689 19.23 -15.82 14.64
C ASN A 689 19.55 -14.83 15.76
N THR A 690 18.56 -14.44 16.58
CA THR A 690 18.76 -13.50 17.70
C THR A 690 18.29 -14.06 19.04
N GLY A 691 18.81 -13.49 20.12
CA GLY A 691 18.48 -13.81 21.49
C GLY A 691 18.57 -12.58 22.41
N SER A 692 18.31 -12.80 23.70
CA SER A 692 18.39 -11.73 24.70
C SER A 692 19.83 -11.42 25.04
N HIS A 693 20.20 -10.13 25.05
CA HIS A 693 21.45 -9.69 25.66
C HIS A 693 21.49 -10.03 27.16
N GLU A 694 20.38 -9.80 27.84
CA GLU A 694 20.26 -10.02 29.28
C GLU A 694 20.00 -11.50 29.60
N THR A 695 20.50 -11.96 30.73
CA THR A 695 20.25 -13.34 31.19
C THR A 695 18.81 -13.48 31.66
N LEU A 696 18.07 -14.41 31.06
CA LEU A 696 16.67 -14.70 31.40
C LEU A 696 16.60 -15.82 32.45
N LEU A 697 16.20 -15.49 33.69
CA LEU A 697 16.24 -16.43 34.81
C LEU A 697 14.86 -16.98 35.18
N THR A 698 13.81 -16.22 34.90
CA THR A 698 12.43 -16.55 35.27
C THR A 698 11.50 -16.62 34.06
N PRO A 699 10.35 -17.32 34.16
CA PRO A 699 9.32 -17.27 33.13
C PRO A 699 8.81 -15.84 32.86
N ALA A 700 8.85 -14.95 33.86
CA ALA A 700 8.47 -13.55 33.67
C ALA A 700 9.50 -12.78 32.83
N ASP A 701 10.80 -13.08 33.01
CA ASP A 701 11.87 -12.52 32.19
C ASP A 701 11.74 -12.98 30.73
N GLN A 702 11.42 -14.26 30.52
CA GLN A 702 11.19 -14.82 29.17
C GLN A 702 10.00 -14.17 28.46
N ARG A 703 8.91 -13.89 29.19
CA ARG A 703 7.77 -13.13 28.66
C ARG A 703 8.16 -11.69 28.32
N ALA A 704 8.92 -11.04 29.20
CA ALA A 704 9.41 -9.68 28.97
C ALA A 704 10.28 -9.61 27.72
N PHE A 705 11.22 -10.55 27.56
CA PHE A 705 12.04 -10.59 26.36
C PHE A 705 11.24 -10.90 25.09
N THR A 706 10.31 -11.88 25.14
CA THR A 706 9.43 -12.18 24.00
C THR A 706 8.64 -10.94 23.56
N TRP A 707 8.17 -10.14 24.53
CA TRP A 707 7.49 -8.88 24.24
C TRP A 707 8.44 -7.85 23.61
N MET A 708 9.65 -7.68 24.14
CA MET A 708 10.65 -6.76 23.61
C MET A 708 11.14 -7.16 22.21
N GLN A 709 11.37 -8.45 21.95
CA GLN A 709 11.71 -8.96 20.62
C GLN A 709 10.57 -8.71 19.62
N THR A 710 9.31 -8.81 20.06
CA THR A 710 8.16 -8.48 19.20
C THR A 710 8.05 -6.97 18.90
N LYS A 711 8.46 -6.10 19.84
CA LYS A 711 8.63 -4.67 19.55
C LYS A 711 9.77 -4.43 18.56
N TYR A 712 10.88 -5.14 18.70
CA TYR A 712 12.00 -5.07 17.77
C TYR A 712 11.58 -5.45 16.34
N GLU A 713 10.80 -6.50 16.18
CA GLU A 713 10.17 -6.87 14.89
C GLU A 713 9.30 -5.73 14.33
N ALA A 714 8.45 -5.12 15.16
CA ALA A 714 7.62 -3.98 14.74
C ALA A 714 8.45 -2.76 14.31
N ILE A 715 9.60 -2.52 14.96
CA ILE A 715 10.57 -1.50 14.55
C ILE A 715 11.15 -1.82 13.18
N GLN A 716 11.45 -3.08 12.87
CA GLN A 716 11.96 -3.45 11.55
C GLN A 716 10.91 -3.19 10.45
N VAL A 717 9.64 -3.54 10.69
CA VAL A 717 8.54 -3.25 9.75
C VAL A 717 8.38 -1.74 9.56
N MET A 718 8.32 -0.96 10.64
CA MET A 718 8.19 0.50 10.54
C MET A 718 9.43 1.14 9.89
N GLY A 719 10.63 0.62 10.18
CA GLY A 719 11.88 1.06 9.55
C GLY A 719 11.89 0.82 8.05
N HIS A 720 11.36 -0.30 7.60
CA HIS A 720 11.15 -0.59 6.18
C HIS A 720 10.19 0.39 5.52
N MET A 721 9.03 0.64 6.15
CA MET A 721 8.05 1.62 5.68
C MET A 721 8.65 3.03 5.57
N LEU A 722 9.45 3.45 6.57
CA LEU A 722 10.15 4.73 6.56
C LEU A 722 11.20 4.81 5.45
N ARG A 723 11.98 3.74 5.23
CA ARG A 723 12.99 3.66 4.18
C ARG A 723 12.38 3.71 2.79
N ARG A 724 11.22 3.09 2.63
CA ARG A 724 10.40 3.12 1.41
C ARG A 724 9.54 4.38 1.28
N GLY A 725 9.56 5.24 2.30
CA GLY A 725 8.77 6.46 2.32
C GLY A 725 7.29 6.20 2.09
N THR A 726 6.71 5.18 2.71
CA THR A 726 5.29 4.79 2.55
C THR A 726 4.57 4.62 3.89
N LEU A 727 3.24 4.67 3.87
CA LEU A 727 2.37 4.30 5.01
C LEU A 727 1.76 2.91 4.86
N ALA A 728 1.94 2.26 3.71
CA ALA A 728 1.50 0.89 3.50
C ALA A 728 2.46 -0.07 4.21
N ALA A 729 1.91 -1.04 4.94
CA ALA A 729 2.70 -2.15 5.44
C ALA A 729 3.21 -3.00 4.26
N PRO A 730 4.43 -3.57 4.34
CA PRO A 730 4.94 -4.46 3.30
C PRO A 730 4.02 -5.64 3.06
N ASP A 731 3.89 -6.09 1.80
CA ASP A 731 3.05 -7.21 1.41
C ASP A 731 3.55 -8.48 2.10
N THR A 732 2.80 -8.96 3.09
CA THR A 732 3.15 -10.11 3.94
C THR A 732 3.22 -11.42 3.17
N THR A 733 2.81 -11.46 1.90
CA THR A 733 2.74 -12.68 1.07
C THR A 733 3.49 -12.55 -0.25
N ILE A 734 4.35 -11.53 -0.39
CA ILE A 734 5.10 -11.22 -1.62
C ILE A 734 5.94 -12.40 -2.14
N ASP A 735 6.41 -13.26 -1.25
CA ASP A 735 7.19 -14.47 -1.51
C ASP A 735 6.35 -15.73 -1.71
N GLN A 736 5.01 -15.63 -1.70
CA GLN A 736 4.07 -16.74 -1.87
C GLN A 736 3.14 -16.59 -3.08
N PRO A 737 3.68 -16.42 -4.31
CA PRO A 737 2.84 -16.33 -5.49
C PRO A 737 2.12 -17.65 -5.75
N GLY A 738 0.79 -17.63 -5.65
CA GLY A 738 -0.05 -18.83 -5.78
C GLY A 738 -0.11 -19.72 -4.54
N GLY A 739 0.33 -19.22 -3.37
CA GLY A 739 0.19 -19.91 -2.09
C GLY A 739 -1.25 -20.32 -1.78
N THR A 740 -1.42 -21.44 -1.07
CA THR A 740 -2.73 -21.81 -0.53
C THR A 740 -3.13 -20.81 0.55
N ASP A 741 -4.43 -20.47 0.65
CA ASP A 741 -4.94 -19.46 1.58
C ASP A 741 -4.51 -19.68 3.06
N GLU A 742 -4.26 -20.92 3.47
CA GLU A 742 -3.82 -21.26 4.83
C GLU A 742 -2.35 -20.89 5.09
N ALA A 743 -1.44 -21.24 4.16
CA ALA A 743 -0.03 -20.86 4.24
C ALA A 743 0.14 -19.33 4.22
N SER A 744 -0.62 -18.66 3.35
CA SER A 744 -0.62 -17.20 3.24
C SER A 744 -1.21 -16.51 4.47
N LEU A 745 -2.15 -17.15 5.17
CA LEU A 745 -2.71 -16.65 6.42
C LEU A 745 -1.71 -16.78 7.58
N ALA A 746 -1.12 -17.96 7.79
CA ALA A 746 -0.16 -18.18 8.88
C ALA A 746 1.04 -17.23 8.76
N THR A 747 1.54 -17.03 7.54
CA THR A 747 2.61 -16.05 7.26
C THR A 747 2.15 -14.62 7.52
N SER A 748 0.93 -14.23 7.11
CA SER A 748 0.40 -12.90 7.39
C SER A 748 0.26 -12.63 8.89
N ILE A 749 -0.14 -13.63 9.68
CA ILE A 749 -0.21 -13.55 11.14
C ILE A 749 1.19 -13.37 11.74
N ALA A 750 2.16 -14.19 11.32
CA ALA A 750 3.54 -14.11 11.80
C ALA A 750 4.22 -12.77 11.45
N ARG A 751 3.84 -12.18 10.32
CA ARG A 751 4.36 -10.90 9.80
C ARG A 751 3.54 -9.67 10.25
N ASN A 752 2.63 -9.81 11.23
CA ASN A 752 1.93 -8.69 11.88
C ASN A 752 2.38 -8.52 13.35
N PRO A 753 3.58 -7.96 13.60
CA PRO A 753 4.08 -7.81 14.97
C PRO A 753 3.27 -6.77 15.76
N PHE A 754 2.65 -5.78 15.12
CA PHE A 754 1.95 -4.68 15.80
C PHE A 754 0.82 -5.16 16.72
N TRP A 755 -0.03 -6.05 16.20
CA TRP A 755 -1.11 -6.63 16.99
C TRP A 755 -0.58 -7.46 18.16
N ARG A 756 0.45 -8.27 17.88
CA ARG A 756 1.07 -9.18 18.85
C ARG A 756 1.74 -8.45 20.02
N VAL A 757 2.31 -7.26 19.80
CA VAL A 757 2.85 -6.42 20.90
C VAL A 757 1.76 -6.09 21.92
N GLY A 758 0.56 -5.71 21.45
CA GLY A 758 -0.59 -5.45 22.33
C GLY A 758 -1.10 -6.72 23.00
N ASP A 759 -1.15 -7.82 22.26
CA ASP A 759 -1.70 -9.09 22.74
C ASP A 759 -0.86 -9.73 23.85
N LEU A 760 0.47 -9.71 23.72
CA LEU A 760 1.37 -10.22 24.77
C LEU A 760 1.17 -9.51 26.12
N ILE A 761 0.90 -8.20 26.11
CA ILE A 761 0.60 -7.43 27.33
C ILE A 761 -0.84 -7.62 27.80
N ARG A 762 -1.77 -7.97 26.91
CA ARG A 762 -3.12 -8.39 27.31
C ARG A 762 -3.07 -9.72 28.06
N GLN A 763 -2.35 -10.70 27.54
CA GLN A 763 -2.22 -12.02 28.17
C GLN A 763 -1.44 -11.96 29.49
N HIS A 764 -0.36 -11.18 29.51
CA HIS A 764 0.55 -11.06 30.66
C HIS A 764 0.84 -9.58 30.97
N PRO A 765 -0.09 -8.89 31.66
CA PRO A 765 0.05 -7.48 31.95
C PRO A 765 1.24 -7.18 32.87
N LEU A 766 1.58 -5.90 32.99
CA LEU A 766 2.70 -5.47 33.83
C LEU A 766 2.42 -5.61 35.34
N ASN A 767 1.16 -5.82 35.75
CA ASN A 767 0.77 -6.00 37.15
C ASN A 767 0.66 -7.49 37.54
N CYS A 768 1.23 -7.87 38.68
CA CYS A 768 1.33 -9.28 39.10
C CYS A 768 0.08 -9.87 39.76
N ASN A 769 -1.07 -9.24 39.59
CA ASN A 769 -2.36 -9.70 40.12
C ASN A 769 -3.24 -10.43 39.08
N HIS A 770 -2.71 -10.67 37.87
CA HIS A 770 -3.39 -11.43 36.82
C HIS A 770 -3.24 -12.95 37.01
N PRO A 771 -4.29 -13.79 36.77
CA PRO A 771 -4.22 -15.24 36.96
C PRO A 771 -3.14 -15.94 36.14
N ASP A 772 -2.82 -15.41 34.96
CA ASP A 772 -1.80 -15.97 34.06
C ASP A 772 -0.38 -15.41 34.32
N GLY A 773 -0.20 -14.67 35.42
CA GLY A 773 1.05 -14.02 35.78
C GLY A 773 1.33 -12.72 35.03
N CYS A 774 2.40 -12.02 35.45
CA CYS A 774 2.81 -10.74 34.90
C CYS A 774 4.09 -10.81 34.06
N THR A 775 4.34 -9.72 33.35
CA THR A 775 5.64 -9.40 32.75
C THR A 775 6.43 -8.51 33.72
N THR A 776 7.66 -8.91 34.08
CA THR A 776 8.53 -8.15 35.00
C THR A 776 9.82 -7.75 34.29
N PHE A 777 10.37 -6.59 34.64
CA PHE A 777 11.62 -6.11 34.07
C PHE A 777 12.78 -6.15 35.06
N PRO A 778 14.03 -6.28 34.57
CA PRO A 778 15.22 -6.01 35.37
C PRO A 778 15.20 -4.60 35.98
N GLU A 779 15.95 -4.39 37.06
CA GLU A 779 15.99 -3.11 37.79
C GLU A 779 16.45 -1.92 36.94
N PHE A 780 17.30 -2.15 35.92
CA PHE A 780 17.80 -1.08 35.05
C PHE A 780 16.73 -0.57 34.07
N VAL A 781 15.69 -1.36 33.80
CA VAL A 781 14.61 -0.93 32.92
C VAL A 781 13.78 0.10 33.69
N PRO A 782 13.65 1.33 33.17
CA PRO A 782 12.90 2.37 33.84
C PRO A 782 11.41 2.04 33.67
N ALA A 783 10.86 1.23 34.58
CA ALA A 783 9.45 0.86 34.65
C ALA A 783 8.80 1.37 35.94
N GLU A 784 7.50 1.65 35.88
CA GLU A 784 6.72 2.06 37.04
C GLU A 784 6.69 0.93 38.09
N SER A 785 7.05 1.25 39.33
CA SER A 785 7.11 0.25 40.43
C SER A 785 5.77 0.06 41.15
N ARG A 786 4.80 0.93 40.88
CA ARG A 786 3.50 0.92 41.53
C ARG A 786 2.48 0.20 40.65
N GLU A 787 1.72 -0.70 41.27
CA GLU A 787 0.75 -1.56 40.58
C GLU A 787 -0.29 -0.76 39.76
N ARG A 788 -0.77 0.37 40.28
CA ARG A 788 -1.73 1.22 39.56
C ARG A 788 -1.12 1.80 38.29
N GLU A 789 0.10 2.31 38.37
CA GLU A 789 0.81 2.91 37.25
C GLU A 789 1.18 1.86 36.18
N GLN A 790 1.56 0.64 36.59
CA GLN A 790 1.75 -0.53 35.71
C GLN A 790 0.47 -0.93 34.97
N ASN A 791 -0.67 -0.91 35.67
CA ASN A 791 -1.99 -1.15 35.06
C ASN A 791 -2.32 -0.10 34.00
N ILE A 792 -2.15 1.18 34.34
CA ILE A 792 -2.39 2.29 33.42
C ILE A 792 -1.51 2.14 32.17
N GLN A 793 -0.22 1.84 32.36
CA GLN A 793 0.72 1.63 31.28
C GLN A 793 0.36 0.44 30.38
N SER A 794 -0.07 -0.69 30.98
CA SER A 794 -0.56 -1.85 30.23
C SER A 794 -1.74 -1.48 29.32
N ARG A 795 -2.70 -0.68 29.83
CA ARG A 795 -3.86 -0.22 29.04
C ARG A 795 -3.50 0.79 27.96
N ILE A 796 -2.51 1.65 28.20
CA ILE A 796 -1.99 2.60 27.20
C ILE A 796 -1.38 1.82 26.03
N LEU A 797 -0.47 0.89 26.33
CA LEU A 797 0.17 0.01 25.36
C LEU A 797 -0.87 -0.79 24.57
N GLN A 798 -1.75 -1.53 25.26
CA GLN A 798 -2.76 -2.35 24.59
C GLN A 798 -3.59 -1.53 23.60
N ARG A 799 -4.10 -0.35 24.00
CA ARG A 799 -4.83 0.52 23.06
C ARG A 799 -3.95 0.97 21.91
N ALA A 800 -2.76 1.49 22.16
CA ALA A 800 -1.90 2.02 21.10
C ALA A 800 -1.53 0.95 20.06
N TRP A 801 -1.10 -0.22 20.53
CA TRP A 801 -0.64 -1.31 19.68
C TRP A 801 -1.77 -2.06 18.99
N PHE A 802 -2.93 -2.25 19.62
CA PHE A 802 -4.10 -2.79 18.90
C PHE A 802 -4.64 -1.81 17.85
N TRP A 803 -4.59 -0.49 18.08
CA TRP A 803 -4.88 0.47 17.02
C TRP A 803 -3.89 0.36 15.84
N ALA A 804 -2.59 0.26 16.13
CA ALA A 804 -1.56 0.08 15.10
C ALA A 804 -1.77 -1.23 14.30
N GLY A 805 -2.00 -2.35 14.99
CA GLY A 805 -2.28 -3.65 14.34
C GLY A 805 -3.59 -3.66 13.56
N TRP A 806 -4.63 -3.00 14.08
CA TRP A 806 -5.92 -2.87 13.38
C TRP A 806 -5.80 -2.05 12.10
N MET A 807 -4.87 -1.11 12.00
CA MET A 807 -4.65 -0.39 10.73
C MET A 807 -4.00 -1.24 9.66
N VAL A 808 -3.24 -2.27 10.06
CA VAL A 808 -2.63 -3.23 9.12
C VAL A 808 -3.63 -4.30 8.70
N ASP A 809 -4.54 -4.67 9.59
CA ASP A 809 -5.60 -5.65 9.34
C ASP A 809 -6.95 -5.19 9.93
N ASP A 810 -7.64 -4.31 9.20
CA ASP A 810 -8.83 -3.59 9.68
C ASP A 810 -10.08 -4.47 9.86
N ALA A 811 -10.06 -5.69 9.34
CA ALA A 811 -11.09 -6.69 9.56
C ALA A 811 -10.74 -7.69 10.67
N LEU A 812 -9.50 -7.65 11.21
CA LEU A 812 -8.94 -8.62 12.16
C LEU A 812 -8.95 -10.06 11.66
N LEU A 813 -8.80 -10.26 10.35
CA LEU A 813 -8.89 -11.58 9.73
C LEU A 813 -7.54 -12.29 9.62
N ARG A 814 -6.44 -11.54 9.75
CA ARG A 814 -5.05 -11.97 9.59
C ARG A 814 -4.20 -11.58 10.80
N SER A 815 -4.83 -11.23 11.91
CA SER A 815 -4.14 -10.81 13.13
C SER A 815 -3.77 -12.01 13.99
N GLU A 816 -4.69 -12.96 14.20
CA GLU A 816 -4.45 -14.26 14.84
C GLU A 816 -5.51 -15.29 14.40
N ASP A 817 -5.29 -16.57 14.71
CA ASP A 817 -6.26 -17.65 14.47
C ASP A 817 -7.32 -17.78 15.56
N ASP A 818 -7.11 -17.11 16.70
CA ASP A 818 -8.05 -17.16 17.80
C ASP A 818 -9.33 -16.40 17.46
N PHE A 819 -10.46 -17.03 17.78
CA PHE A 819 -11.76 -16.47 17.50
C PHE A 819 -12.03 -15.16 18.26
N ALA A 820 -11.50 -15.00 19.49
CA ALA A 820 -11.62 -13.77 20.25
C ALA A 820 -10.91 -12.59 19.56
N THR A 821 -9.81 -12.87 18.86
CA THR A 821 -9.09 -11.89 18.04
C THR A 821 -9.91 -11.50 16.82
N ILE A 822 -10.39 -12.51 16.07
CA ILE A 822 -11.20 -12.31 14.87
C ILE A 822 -12.48 -11.55 15.21
N SER A 823 -13.13 -11.83 16.34
CA SER A 823 -14.32 -11.09 16.77
C SER A 823 -13.98 -9.70 17.29
N GLY A 824 -12.79 -9.49 17.86
CA GLY A 824 -12.33 -8.24 18.48
C GLY A 824 -12.60 -8.17 19.99
N ASP A 825 -12.85 -9.30 20.64
CA ASP A 825 -13.38 -9.45 22.02
C ASP A 825 -12.58 -8.75 23.11
N TYR A 826 -11.31 -8.43 22.86
CA TYR A 826 -10.47 -7.69 23.79
C TYR A 826 -10.08 -6.31 23.28
N PHE A 827 -10.23 -6.02 21.98
CA PHE A 827 -9.98 -4.68 21.44
C PHE A 827 -11.14 -3.73 21.73
N TYR A 828 -12.38 -4.21 21.61
CA TYR A 828 -13.56 -3.39 21.94
C TYR A 828 -13.62 -2.98 23.41
N PRO A 829 -13.46 -3.88 24.40
CA PRO A 829 -13.64 -3.51 25.81
C PRO A 829 -12.60 -2.51 26.31
N LEU A 830 -11.43 -2.44 25.66
CA LEU A 830 -10.41 -1.41 25.96
C LEU A 830 -10.91 0.03 25.74
N HIS A 831 -11.95 0.18 24.92
CA HIS A 831 -12.59 1.44 24.59
C HIS A 831 -13.90 1.67 25.34
N HIS A 832 -14.28 0.78 26.25
CA HIS A 832 -15.48 0.95 27.07
C HIS A 832 -15.33 2.09 28.10
N GLY A 833 -16.46 2.62 28.57
CA GLY A 833 -16.57 3.69 29.56
C GLY A 833 -16.24 5.09 29.00
N VAL A 834 -14.96 5.43 28.91
CA VAL A 834 -14.54 6.80 28.55
C VAL A 834 -14.31 6.98 27.05
N TRP A 835 -14.10 5.90 26.30
CA TRP A 835 -13.88 5.94 24.84
C TRP A 835 -15.08 5.43 24.04
N ASN A 836 -16.31 5.62 24.56
CA ASN A 836 -17.53 5.06 23.98
C ASN A 836 -17.79 5.50 22.52
N GLY A 837 -17.34 6.71 22.14
CA GLY A 837 -17.41 7.16 20.75
C GLY A 837 -16.50 6.35 19.82
N HIS A 838 -15.27 6.09 20.25
CA HIS A 838 -14.33 5.22 19.53
C HIS A 838 -14.85 3.79 19.45
N TYR A 839 -15.33 3.22 20.56
CA TYR A 839 -15.95 1.90 20.59
C TYR A 839 -17.04 1.78 19.52
N ALA A 840 -17.99 2.74 19.50
CA ALA A 840 -19.12 2.73 18.57
C ALA A 840 -18.68 2.81 17.09
N PHE A 841 -17.66 3.62 16.79
CA PHE A 841 -17.07 3.70 15.45
C PHE A 841 -16.36 2.41 15.05
N ILE A 842 -15.53 1.84 15.93
CA ILE A 842 -14.80 0.59 15.68
C ILE A 842 -15.82 -0.52 15.35
N THR A 843 -16.91 -0.64 16.13
CA THR A 843 -17.99 -1.61 15.89
C THR A 843 -18.61 -1.41 14.51
N ALA A 844 -18.97 -0.17 14.17
CA ALA A 844 -19.59 0.12 12.88
C ALA A 844 -18.68 -0.25 11.71
N ARG A 845 -17.42 0.19 11.75
CA ARG A 845 -16.44 -0.05 10.68
C ARG A 845 -16.11 -1.53 10.54
N MET A 846 -15.82 -2.22 11.64
CA MET A 846 -15.50 -3.65 11.58
C MET A 846 -16.66 -4.48 11.05
N SER A 847 -17.91 -4.20 11.43
CA SER A 847 -19.07 -4.89 10.85
C SER A 847 -19.11 -4.76 9.33
N ALA A 848 -18.91 -3.56 8.79
CA ALA A 848 -18.90 -3.33 7.34
C ALA A 848 -17.76 -4.08 6.64
N LEU A 849 -16.53 -4.00 7.18
CA LEU A 849 -15.37 -4.70 6.62
C LEU A 849 -15.55 -6.22 6.64
N LYS A 850 -16.03 -6.75 7.76
CA LYS A 850 -16.31 -8.18 7.95
C LYS A 850 -17.40 -8.69 7.01
N ALA A 851 -18.47 -7.92 6.79
CA ALA A 851 -19.52 -8.28 5.84
C ALA A 851 -19.05 -8.26 4.39
N ASN A 852 -17.97 -7.54 4.07
CA ASN A 852 -17.44 -7.42 2.71
C ASN A 852 -16.13 -8.20 2.49
N ALA A 853 -15.70 -9.01 3.45
CA ALA A 853 -14.47 -9.79 3.38
C ALA A 853 -14.54 -11.07 2.53
N ALA A 854 -15.52 -11.20 1.62
CA ALA A 854 -15.77 -12.43 0.85
C ALA A 854 -14.58 -12.86 -0.03
N ALA A 855 -13.79 -11.90 -0.50
CA ALA A 855 -12.58 -12.16 -1.29
C ALA A 855 -11.37 -12.58 -0.44
N LYS A 856 -11.47 -12.56 0.89
CA LYS A 856 -10.32 -12.73 1.82
C LYS A 856 -10.37 -14.01 2.66
N ILE A 857 -11.41 -14.84 2.55
CA ILE A 857 -11.63 -15.98 3.46
C ILE A 857 -12.13 -17.21 2.69
N ARG A 858 -11.42 -18.32 2.82
CA ARG A 858 -11.92 -19.64 2.40
C ARG A 858 -12.78 -20.32 3.48
N PRO A 859 -13.70 -21.24 3.10
CA PRO A 859 -14.68 -21.86 4.00
C PRO A 859 -14.09 -22.76 5.10
N TRP A 860 -12.82 -23.17 4.99
CA TRP A 860 -12.26 -24.26 5.81
C TRP A 860 -11.83 -23.85 7.23
N HIS A 861 -11.64 -22.55 7.51
CA HIS A 861 -11.35 -22.08 8.86
C HIS A 861 -12.65 -21.66 9.57
N HIS A 862 -13.15 -22.52 10.45
CA HIS A 862 -14.42 -22.34 11.18
C HIS A 862 -14.57 -20.96 11.85
N ALA A 863 -13.50 -20.41 12.45
CA ALA A 863 -13.52 -19.09 13.09
C ALA A 863 -13.80 -17.92 12.12
N ARG A 864 -13.47 -18.09 10.83
CA ARG A 864 -13.62 -17.07 9.77
C ARG A 864 -14.81 -17.35 8.85
N ALA A 865 -15.29 -18.59 8.78
CA ALA A 865 -16.43 -18.97 7.96
C ALA A 865 -17.66 -18.08 8.24
N GLY A 866 -18.29 -17.57 7.18
CA GLY A 866 -19.47 -16.70 7.27
C GLY A 866 -19.18 -15.19 7.28
N HIS A 867 -17.93 -14.77 7.39
CA HIS A 867 -17.55 -13.40 7.00
C HIS A 867 -17.67 -13.25 5.48
N GLY A 868 -17.82 -12.03 4.98
CA GLY A 868 -18.10 -11.75 3.56
C GLY A 868 -19.58 -11.79 3.18
N LYS A 869 -20.47 -11.79 4.16
CA LYS A 869 -21.92 -11.75 3.96
C LYS A 869 -22.61 -11.00 5.10
N TRP A 870 -23.64 -10.20 4.81
CA TRP A 870 -24.46 -9.57 5.84
C TRP A 870 -25.48 -10.54 6.44
N ALA A 871 -26.09 -11.38 5.61
CA ALA A 871 -26.96 -12.49 6.02
C ALA A 871 -26.14 -13.62 6.67
N SER A 872 -25.45 -13.29 7.74
CA SER A 872 -24.55 -14.12 8.52
C SER A 872 -24.47 -13.52 9.91
N ILE A 873 -24.24 -14.33 10.94
CA ILE A 873 -23.99 -13.76 12.26
C ILE A 873 -22.64 -13.04 12.37
N ARG A 874 -21.65 -13.43 11.55
CA ARG A 874 -20.24 -13.03 11.73
C ARG A 874 -19.99 -11.50 11.77
N PRO A 875 -20.61 -10.66 10.91
CA PRO A 875 -20.44 -9.21 11.00
C PRO A 875 -20.93 -8.59 12.31
N PHE A 876 -21.77 -9.33 13.05
CA PHE A 876 -22.39 -8.89 14.29
C PHE A 876 -21.75 -9.51 15.54
N LEU A 877 -20.75 -10.40 15.42
CA LEU A 877 -20.20 -11.18 16.54
C LEU A 877 -19.37 -10.42 17.59
N VAL A 878 -19.60 -9.13 17.73
CA VAL A 878 -19.08 -8.24 18.78
C VAL A 878 -19.70 -8.57 20.17
N PHE A 879 -20.47 -9.66 20.31
CA PHE A 879 -21.35 -9.92 21.45
C PHE A 879 -20.87 -11.02 22.43
N LYS A 880 -19.63 -11.53 22.33
CA LYS A 880 -19.18 -12.74 23.06
C LYS A 880 -19.19 -12.60 24.59
N HIS A 881 -18.38 -11.74 25.22
CA HIS A 881 -18.05 -11.95 26.65
C HIS A 881 -17.96 -10.73 27.58
N SER A 882 -18.31 -9.51 27.16
CA SER A 882 -18.34 -8.37 28.09
C SER A 882 -19.33 -7.25 27.73
N GLU A 883 -20.05 -7.39 26.62
CA GLU A 883 -20.76 -6.27 25.97
C GLU A 883 -22.26 -6.20 26.24
N PHE A 884 -22.82 -7.09 27.06
CA PHE A 884 -24.18 -6.94 27.57
C PHE A 884 -24.33 -5.67 28.44
N GLN A 885 -23.21 -5.15 28.96
CA GLN A 885 -23.12 -3.83 29.55
C GLN A 885 -22.82 -2.79 28.46
N ARG A 886 -23.89 -2.29 27.85
CA ARG A 886 -23.87 -1.27 26.80
C ARG A 886 -23.15 0.00 27.29
N PRO A 887 -22.13 0.51 26.58
CA PRO A 887 -21.45 1.76 26.92
C PRO A 887 -22.33 2.99 26.60
N MET A 888 -23.49 3.11 27.24
CA MET A 888 -24.34 4.28 27.12
C MET A 888 -23.75 5.42 27.92
N VAL A 889 -23.52 6.54 27.25
CA VAL A 889 -23.12 7.76 27.95
C VAL A 889 -24.35 8.31 28.69
N GLY A 890 -24.16 8.87 29.89
CA GLY A 890 -25.27 9.50 30.61
C GLY A 890 -25.82 10.71 29.84
N LYS A 891 -27.13 10.99 29.94
CA LYS A 891 -27.80 12.10 29.23
C LYS A 891 -27.18 13.48 29.47
N SER A 892 -26.47 13.67 30.58
CA SER A 892 -25.78 14.91 30.93
C SER A 892 -24.39 15.06 30.28
N ASP A 893 -23.86 14.01 29.65
CA ASP A 893 -22.55 14.04 29.00
C ASP A 893 -22.70 14.59 27.56
N PRO A 894 -21.82 15.53 27.13
CA PRO A 894 -21.86 16.11 25.78
C PRO A 894 -21.83 15.10 24.63
N ARG A 895 -21.25 13.91 24.86
CA ARG A 895 -21.17 12.83 23.86
C ARG A 895 -22.49 12.11 23.63
N TYR A 896 -23.44 12.23 24.56
CA TYR A 896 -24.67 11.43 24.59
C TYR A 896 -25.40 11.42 23.26
N PHE A 897 -25.70 12.60 22.70
CA PHE A 897 -26.47 12.71 21.46
C PHE A 897 -25.79 11.99 20.29
N TRP A 898 -24.51 12.24 20.07
CA TRP A 898 -23.76 11.67 18.95
C TRP A 898 -23.55 10.16 19.11
N ASN A 899 -23.18 9.71 20.31
CA ASN A 899 -23.02 8.29 20.61
C ASN A 899 -24.35 7.53 20.45
N GLN A 900 -25.45 8.08 20.97
CA GLN A 900 -26.79 7.52 20.81
C GLN A 900 -27.20 7.44 19.33
N ARG A 901 -26.98 8.51 18.56
CA ARG A 901 -27.28 8.56 17.13
C ARG A 901 -26.53 7.47 16.36
N LEU A 902 -25.21 7.41 16.52
CA LEU A 902 -24.34 6.42 15.87
C LEU A 902 -24.80 4.99 16.18
N MET A 903 -24.97 4.66 17.46
CA MET A 903 -25.36 3.32 17.89
C MET A 903 -26.76 2.93 17.39
N SER A 904 -27.73 3.86 17.42
CA SER A 904 -29.08 3.60 16.93
C SER A 904 -29.15 3.45 15.41
N ASN A 905 -28.33 4.20 14.67
CA ASN A 905 -28.24 4.12 13.21
C ASN A 905 -27.49 2.88 12.76
N LEU A 906 -26.47 2.45 13.51
CA LEU A 906 -25.75 1.20 13.25
C LEU A 906 -26.70 -0.01 13.26
N ALA A 907 -27.59 -0.09 14.25
CA ALA A 907 -28.59 -1.14 14.32
C ALA A 907 -29.61 -1.11 13.16
N ARG A 908 -30.06 0.09 12.76
CA ARG A 908 -30.95 0.24 11.60
C ARG A 908 -30.23 -0.15 10.30
N MET A 909 -28.96 0.24 10.16
CA MET A 909 -28.10 -0.13 9.04
C MET A 909 -27.98 -1.66 8.93
N TRP A 910 -27.69 -2.36 10.02
CA TRP A 910 -27.62 -3.83 10.02
C TRP A 910 -28.91 -4.49 9.52
N LEU A 911 -30.08 -4.08 10.01
CA LEU A 911 -31.36 -4.63 9.53
C LEU A 911 -31.54 -4.42 8.01
N TYR A 912 -31.29 -3.21 7.51
CA TYR A 912 -31.43 -2.91 6.08
C TYR A 912 -30.44 -3.69 5.22
N LEU A 913 -29.20 -3.86 5.66
CA LEU A 913 -28.16 -4.55 4.88
C LEU A 913 -28.34 -6.07 4.90
N VAL A 914 -28.82 -6.66 6.01
CA VAL A 914 -29.23 -8.08 6.04
C VAL A 914 -30.38 -8.33 5.05
N HIS A 915 -31.41 -7.48 5.10
CA HIS A 915 -32.53 -7.57 4.16
C HIS A 915 -32.04 -7.45 2.70
N ALA A 916 -31.22 -6.44 2.40
CA ALA A 916 -30.68 -6.20 1.06
C ALA A 916 -29.84 -7.39 0.53
N ASP A 917 -29.05 -8.00 1.40
CA ASP A 917 -28.22 -9.15 1.05
C ASP A 917 -29.05 -10.42 0.81
N LEU A 918 -30.06 -10.69 1.64
CA LEU A 918 -31.01 -11.78 1.42
C LEU A 918 -31.79 -11.61 0.11
N GLU A 919 -32.23 -10.39 -0.21
CA GLU A 919 -32.98 -10.13 -1.45
C GLU A 919 -32.12 -10.36 -2.69
N ARG A 920 -30.85 -9.99 -2.60
CA ARG A 920 -29.89 -10.12 -3.69
C ARG A 920 -29.41 -11.55 -3.89
N SER A 921 -29.10 -12.25 -2.80
CA SER A 921 -28.41 -13.55 -2.86
C SER A 921 -29.34 -14.75 -2.70
N GLY A 922 -30.52 -14.57 -2.08
CA GLY A 922 -31.40 -15.68 -1.74
C GLY A 922 -30.81 -16.66 -0.74
N SER A 923 -29.68 -16.33 -0.10
CA SER A 923 -28.95 -17.26 0.76
C SER A 923 -28.47 -16.58 2.04
N ALA A 924 -28.37 -17.35 3.10
CA ALA A 924 -27.77 -16.93 4.37
C ALA A 924 -26.64 -17.88 4.73
N PHE A 925 -25.58 -17.37 5.36
CA PHE A 925 -24.58 -18.25 5.93
C PHE A 925 -25.18 -19.10 7.05
N ASP A 926 -25.85 -18.46 8.00
CA ASP A 926 -26.49 -19.10 9.15
C ASP A 926 -27.90 -18.55 9.31
N ARG A 927 -28.95 -19.30 8.94
CA ARG A 927 -30.32 -18.75 8.92
C ARG A 927 -30.83 -18.44 10.32
N GLU A 928 -30.75 -19.41 11.22
CA GLU A 928 -31.21 -19.28 12.61
C GLU A 928 -30.37 -18.28 13.39
N GLY A 929 -29.03 -18.34 13.24
CA GLY A 929 -28.11 -17.40 13.88
C GLY A 929 -28.33 -15.96 13.40
N THR A 930 -28.57 -15.75 12.11
CA THR A 930 -28.90 -14.42 11.55
C THR A 930 -30.23 -13.91 12.10
N ALA A 931 -31.27 -14.75 12.15
CA ALA A 931 -32.57 -14.38 12.71
C ALA A 931 -32.45 -14.00 14.19
N LYS A 932 -31.72 -14.78 14.99
CA LYS A 932 -31.47 -14.50 16.42
C LYS A 932 -30.67 -13.20 16.61
N ALA A 933 -29.65 -12.97 15.79
CA ALA A 933 -28.87 -11.73 15.82
C ALA A 933 -29.74 -10.50 15.51
N MET A 934 -30.58 -10.55 14.47
CA MET A 934 -31.48 -9.45 14.14
C MET A 934 -32.55 -9.22 15.22
N ASN A 935 -33.02 -10.28 15.87
CA ASN A 935 -33.93 -10.15 17.01
C ASN A 935 -33.23 -9.49 18.22
N PHE A 936 -31.95 -9.80 18.46
CA PHE A 936 -31.13 -9.13 19.47
C PHE A 936 -30.91 -7.64 19.16
N VAL A 937 -30.60 -7.31 17.90
CA VAL A 937 -30.46 -5.91 17.45
C VAL A 937 -31.76 -5.12 17.71
N ARG A 938 -32.91 -5.73 17.45
CA ARG A 938 -34.23 -5.11 17.66
C ARG A 938 -34.58 -4.94 19.14
N LEU A 939 -34.59 -6.02 19.91
CA LEU A 939 -35.11 -6.05 21.29
C LEU A 939 -34.12 -5.60 22.36
N ASN A 940 -32.82 -5.76 22.11
CA ASN A 940 -31.80 -5.36 23.08
C ASN A 940 -31.10 -4.08 22.65
N TRP A 941 -30.61 -4.02 21.42
CA TRP A 941 -29.81 -2.87 21.00
C TRP A 941 -30.66 -1.61 20.84
N LEU A 942 -31.61 -1.62 19.89
CA LEU A 942 -32.46 -0.47 19.59
C LEU A 942 -33.26 0.01 20.81
N ASP A 943 -33.92 -0.91 21.54
CA ASP A 943 -34.74 -0.56 22.71
C ASP A 943 -33.96 0.08 23.84
N SER A 944 -32.65 -0.17 23.93
CA SER A 944 -31.82 0.45 24.95
C SER A 944 -31.22 1.78 24.52
N VAL A 945 -30.80 1.89 23.24
CA VAL A 945 -30.20 3.12 22.73
C VAL A 945 -31.25 4.17 22.40
N ASP A 946 -32.46 3.76 21.99
CA ASP A 946 -33.54 4.64 21.57
C ASP A 946 -34.91 4.13 22.08
N PRO A 947 -35.16 4.13 23.41
CA PRO A 947 -36.36 3.52 24.02
C PRO A 947 -37.67 4.23 23.65
N GLY A 948 -37.60 5.46 23.14
CA GLY A 948 -38.77 6.26 22.74
C GLY A 948 -38.96 6.36 21.23
N GLY A 949 -38.14 5.66 20.43
CA GLY A 949 -38.22 5.70 18.97
C GLY A 949 -39.40 4.88 18.43
N ASP A 950 -39.99 5.32 17.31
CA ASP A 950 -40.99 4.55 16.57
C ASP A 950 -40.36 3.27 15.99
N ARG A 951 -40.99 2.13 16.23
CA ARG A 951 -40.51 0.79 15.86
C ARG A 951 -41.24 0.17 14.69
N ALA A 952 -42.35 0.76 14.23
CA ALA A 952 -43.21 0.13 13.22
C ALA A 952 -42.43 -0.31 11.97
N ALA A 953 -41.56 0.56 11.44
CA ALA A 953 -40.75 0.26 10.26
C ALA A 953 -39.68 -0.82 10.53
N THR A 954 -38.99 -0.76 11.67
CA THR A 954 -37.94 -1.75 12.00
C THR A 954 -38.52 -3.12 12.35
N ASP A 955 -39.68 -3.17 12.99
CA ASP A 955 -40.41 -4.43 13.28
C ASP A 955 -40.95 -5.06 12.00
N GLN A 956 -41.46 -4.25 11.08
CA GLN A 956 -41.86 -4.72 9.75
C GLN A 956 -40.67 -5.28 8.98
N LEU A 957 -39.57 -4.53 8.89
CA LEU A 957 -38.35 -4.97 8.20
C LEU A 957 -37.78 -6.26 8.80
N PHE A 958 -37.78 -6.39 10.12
CA PHE A 958 -37.40 -7.64 10.79
C PHE A 958 -38.31 -8.81 10.39
N SER A 959 -39.63 -8.58 10.33
CA SER A 959 -40.58 -9.61 9.92
C SER A 959 -40.35 -10.06 8.47
N GLU A 960 -40.01 -9.13 7.58
CA GLU A 960 -39.61 -9.41 6.19
C GLU A 960 -38.31 -10.24 6.14
N ILE A 961 -37.28 -9.85 6.90
CA ILE A 961 -36.04 -10.62 7.03
C ILE A 961 -36.31 -12.06 7.48
N VAL A 962 -37.15 -12.25 8.52
CA VAL A 962 -37.50 -13.59 9.01
C VAL A 962 -38.22 -14.41 7.93
N ALA A 963 -39.14 -13.80 7.18
CA ALA A 963 -39.81 -14.48 6.08
C ALA A 963 -38.84 -14.89 4.96
N MET A 964 -37.88 -14.03 4.61
CA MET A 964 -36.85 -14.34 3.62
C MET A 964 -35.89 -15.43 4.10
N LEU A 965 -35.51 -15.40 5.39
CA LEU A 965 -34.66 -16.43 5.98
C LEU A 965 -35.31 -17.81 5.96
N ARG A 966 -36.64 -17.93 6.09
CA ARG A 966 -37.33 -19.24 5.97
C ARG A 966 -37.08 -19.92 4.63
N GLU A 967 -37.05 -19.13 3.56
CA GLU A 967 -36.91 -19.61 2.18
C GLU A 967 -35.47 -19.56 1.67
N ALA A 968 -34.54 -18.98 2.44
CA ALA A 968 -33.16 -18.79 2.02
C ALA A 968 -32.38 -20.12 1.97
N ASP A 969 -31.42 -20.21 1.06
CA ASP A 969 -30.44 -21.30 1.04
C ASP A 969 -29.45 -21.15 2.22
N GLU A 970 -29.30 -22.21 3.01
CA GLU A 970 -28.30 -22.29 4.09
C GLU A 970 -26.91 -22.62 3.51
N LEU A 971 -25.94 -21.73 3.68
CA LEU A 971 -24.56 -21.98 3.21
C LEU A 971 -23.68 -22.68 4.26
N ARG A 972 -24.09 -22.71 5.53
CA ARG A 972 -23.32 -23.36 6.58
C ARG A 972 -23.50 -24.87 6.53
N GLU A 973 -22.39 -25.58 6.33
CA GLU A 973 -22.38 -27.04 6.22
C GLU A 973 -22.33 -27.75 7.58
N GLN A 974 -21.74 -27.13 8.61
CA GLN A 974 -21.59 -27.72 9.94
C GLN A 974 -21.84 -26.70 11.05
N HIS A 975 -22.54 -27.16 12.10
CA HIS A 975 -22.74 -26.40 13.32
C HIS A 975 -21.61 -26.72 14.31
N HIS A 976 -20.83 -25.72 14.69
CA HIS A 976 -19.85 -25.84 15.76
C HIS A 976 -20.44 -25.27 17.06
N THR A 977 -20.13 -25.90 18.20
CA THR A 977 -20.65 -25.49 19.53
C THR A 977 -20.06 -24.17 20.03
N ASP A 978 -19.02 -23.66 19.36
CA ASP A 978 -18.34 -22.41 19.72
C ASP A 978 -18.95 -21.19 19.01
N ASP A 979 -19.99 -21.39 18.19
CA ASP A 979 -20.69 -20.34 17.46
C ASP A 979 -21.70 -19.60 18.37
N LEU A 980 -21.36 -18.34 18.63
CA LEU A 980 -21.83 -17.49 19.71
C LEU A 980 -23.33 -17.13 19.81
N TYR A 981 -24.18 -17.47 18.85
CA TYR A 981 -25.59 -17.08 18.99
C TYR A 981 -26.27 -17.77 20.17
N ASP A 982 -25.79 -18.93 20.62
CA ASP A 982 -26.30 -19.59 21.83
C ASP A 982 -26.26 -18.67 23.06
N TYR A 983 -25.31 -17.75 23.14
CA TYR A 983 -25.13 -16.82 24.25
C TYR A 983 -25.92 -15.50 24.11
N LEU A 984 -26.56 -15.22 22.96
CA LEU A 984 -27.38 -14.03 22.82
C LEU A 984 -28.59 -14.14 23.77
N PRO A 985 -28.82 -13.15 24.67
CA PRO A 985 -29.87 -13.19 25.70
C PRO A 985 -31.24 -12.81 25.11
N VAL A 986 -31.62 -13.46 24.02
CA VAL A 986 -32.94 -13.40 23.39
C VAL A 986 -33.36 -14.80 23.00
N ASP A 987 -34.68 -15.03 23.00
CA ASP A 987 -35.24 -16.29 22.53
C ASP A 987 -34.88 -16.51 21.05
N ALA A 988 -34.68 -17.79 20.70
CA ALA A 988 -34.49 -18.19 19.32
C ALA A 988 -35.73 -17.86 18.48
N VAL A 989 -35.52 -17.48 17.22
CA VAL A 989 -36.60 -17.22 16.28
C VAL A 989 -36.91 -18.52 15.56
N VAL A 990 -38.13 -19.05 15.74
CA VAL A 990 -38.57 -20.27 15.05
C VAL A 990 -38.83 -19.95 13.58
N LEU A 991 -37.97 -20.49 12.71
CA LEU A 991 -38.10 -20.34 11.26
C LEU A 991 -39.01 -21.41 10.66
N ASP A 992 -38.89 -22.65 11.10
CA ASP A 992 -39.64 -23.82 10.57
C ASP A 992 -41.09 -23.96 11.08
#